data_AF-A0A3M7DAN0-F1
#
_entry.id   AF-A0A3M7DAN0-F1
#
_cell.length_a   1.000
_cell.length_b   1.000
_cell.length_c   1.000
_cell.angle_alpha   90.00
_cell.angle_beta   90.00
_cell.angle_gamma   90.00
#
_symmetry.space_group_name_H-M   'P 1'
#
loop_
_entity.id
_entity.type
_entity.pdbx_description
1 polymer ?
#
loop_
_entity_poly.entity_id
_entity_poly.type
_entity_poly.pdbx_seq_one_letter_code
_entity_poly.pdbx_strand_id
1 'polypeptide(L)'
;MTRTIAVVGSTGQQGGAVVHALLKANGWKVRGITRNASSQKAKGLAAQDVDMVAGDIDDTKSLDVQAIFGVTNFWEHLGQGLDADAAGEKEAKQAFNIASAASQIPTLEHYLFSTLPKARELSKGQRPVPHMDHKAGVDDRIRKELPDLAAKTTFVWLGWYAANMASFPLVRPFELPLSGGNWVWMQPSPADACLPICGDVKVNLGTYVRAALDHPEKSLGKYLNVRTDRMTFTEILKVWSSATGKHAQYIPVSVEAFESLWGPYGREMALQYFSGELWPDWDELEPSKMCSRADLLIADEDLARDPAVRSRPHGKRVEDFWKSRTNKTCCLASRPSSSFCLLAGQSRNLSNAAAMRLVIVPFCLVSLATARFTPHSISETVHLEKLETRPAYDVRTLEQNADGSMPYFNYERLHLTSAEVKAIQKKLSRTFGRKWSHYWNLFSFSSIDVTQDHNLPVDYTLTGPDNCKPFPGDAAWPSFWEWQALDLVTGGALIKPVPQAHVCYSNSTGSVDKTACETVSENWHGQYWQNSQDDPIEMLSPLYQGMSCQPPSEYNSTVGAFDNGALCTQGGYPSYVVDVRTVAQMQLAINFARNKGIRLVVKNTGHDFSGKSGGAGSLSLWTHHLKDVALVEHYKSANYSGPAFKAGAGIQGFEIYKAISSFGLTTLGGECPTVSPTGGWIMGGGHAPASGIWGMGADHALAFEVVTADGRLVTASSDHNPDLFWALRGGGGLTFGVVSSVLFRVHEDVPVTSASWSFGTSAITTKETVYAGLKSWFAFFPRGADNEIYAYFNIFNVDGSITLTMAPFFAMNKTLTQAQEILQPWLDDMESLGVPVEPEWQSFDGFYTAYNSSFPVEDVINSGVVTASRLFRRENFVNGTQLFDDTFDSITNNLDAGMAVIGYNMAPTLERGGYQNTSVSQAWRDSIGYMITGVVTNMSMPAEYLVEQRRNFTNGPMQRWRELTPGSGAYLNEADRMEPNFQYSFWGTKYPSLLKVKQHYDPFNLFYATTGVGSEFFEVRSIDKYPDENGRLCVNPDPKLYYPES
;
A
#
# COMPACT_ATOMS: atom_id res chain seq x y z
N MET A 1 -61.23 24.19 -17.36
CA MET A 1 -60.99 23.86 -15.93
C MET A 1 -59.53 24.13 -15.64
N THR A 2 -59.20 24.76 -14.52
CA THR A 2 -57.81 25.04 -14.13
C THR A 2 -57.16 23.75 -13.62
N ARG A 3 -56.03 23.33 -14.21
CA ARG A 3 -55.31 22.11 -13.80
C ARG A 3 -54.45 22.41 -12.58
N THR A 4 -54.21 21.44 -11.71
CA THR A 4 -53.34 21.59 -10.53
C THR A 4 -52.08 20.74 -10.68
N ILE A 5 -50.94 21.30 -10.29
CA ILE A 5 -49.66 20.58 -10.19
C ILE A 5 -49.16 20.58 -8.74
N ALA A 6 -48.76 19.41 -8.25
CA ALA A 6 -48.12 19.25 -6.95
C ALA A 6 -46.60 19.25 -7.12
N VAL A 7 -45.90 20.11 -6.38
CA VAL A 7 -44.44 20.22 -6.41
C VAL A 7 -43.87 19.75 -5.08
N VAL A 8 -43.27 18.56 -5.08
CA VAL A 8 -42.57 18.00 -3.91
C VAL A 8 -41.25 18.75 -3.72
N GLY A 9 -40.96 19.19 -2.50
CA GLY A 9 -39.76 19.99 -2.23
C GLY A 9 -39.85 21.43 -2.74
N SER A 10 -41.06 22.01 -2.75
CA SER A 10 -41.38 23.35 -3.28
C SER A 10 -40.52 24.50 -2.73
N THR A 11 -39.95 24.34 -1.53
CA THR A 11 -39.08 25.33 -0.88
C THR A 11 -37.58 25.16 -1.22
N GLY A 12 -37.22 24.11 -1.97
CA GLY A 12 -35.86 23.81 -2.45
C GLY A 12 -35.51 24.53 -3.76
N GLN A 13 -34.28 24.35 -4.26
CA GLN A 13 -33.82 25.03 -5.49
C GLN A 13 -34.59 24.54 -6.73
N GLN A 14 -34.72 23.22 -6.89
CA GLN A 14 -35.41 22.64 -8.04
C GLN A 14 -36.93 22.86 -7.98
N GLY A 15 -37.57 22.46 -6.88
CA GLY A 15 -39.02 22.66 -6.69
C GLY A 15 -39.41 24.14 -6.75
N GLY A 16 -38.63 25.04 -6.15
CA GLY A 16 -38.88 26.48 -6.23
C GLY A 16 -38.81 27.04 -7.65
N ALA A 17 -37.89 26.53 -8.48
CA ALA A 17 -37.80 26.91 -9.90
C ALA A 17 -39.08 26.55 -10.67
N VAL A 18 -39.60 25.34 -10.45
CA VAL A 18 -40.84 24.86 -11.07
C VAL A 18 -42.03 25.71 -10.60
N VAL A 19 -42.15 25.96 -9.30
CA VAL A 19 -43.21 26.83 -8.74
C VAL A 19 -43.18 28.21 -9.39
N HIS A 20 -42.01 28.85 -9.47
CA HIS A 20 -41.88 30.21 -10.00
C HIS A 20 -42.18 30.30 -11.51
N ALA A 21 -41.87 29.26 -12.28
CA ALA A 21 -42.19 29.21 -13.71
C ALA A 21 -43.70 29.06 -13.94
N LEU A 22 -44.36 28.23 -13.13
CA LEU A 22 -45.78 27.92 -13.30
C LEU A 22 -46.71 29.01 -12.75
N LEU A 23 -46.30 29.75 -11.72
CA LEU A 23 -47.02 30.96 -11.26
C LEU A 23 -47.14 32.04 -12.34
N LYS A 24 -46.23 32.04 -13.33
CA LYS A 24 -46.24 32.98 -14.46
C LYS A 24 -46.99 32.43 -15.69
N ALA A 25 -47.43 31.18 -15.65
CA ALA A 25 -48.08 30.51 -16.76
C ALA A 25 -49.60 30.54 -16.59
N ASN A 26 -50.34 30.75 -17.67
CA ASN A 26 -51.79 30.66 -17.66
C ASN A 26 -52.22 29.19 -17.69
N GLY A 27 -53.08 28.76 -16.76
CA GLY A 27 -53.74 27.44 -16.84
C GLY A 27 -53.41 26.44 -15.73
N TRP A 28 -52.41 26.72 -14.88
CA TRP A 28 -52.01 25.85 -13.76
C TRP A 28 -52.16 26.53 -12.39
N LYS A 29 -52.73 25.81 -11.42
CA LYS A 29 -52.61 26.10 -9.98
C LYS A 29 -51.48 25.28 -9.38
N VAL A 30 -50.69 25.89 -8.51
CA VAL A 30 -49.53 25.21 -7.89
C VAL A 30 -49.85 24.83 -6.45
N ARG A 31 -49.74 23.53 -6.16
CA ARG A 31 -49.73 22.99 -4.79
C ARG A 31 -48.28 22.72 -4.38
N GLY A 32 -47.79 23.45 -3.39
CA GLY A 32 -46.44 23.28 -2.86
C GLY A 32 -46.41 22.30 -1.70
N ILE A 33 -45.68 21.19 -1.84
CA ILE A 33 -45.51 20.20 -0.77
C ILE A 33 -44.15 20.41 -0.09
N THR A 34 -44.17 20.57 1.23
CA THR A 34 -42.95 20.74 2.04
C THR A 34 -43.08 20.10 3.42
N ARG A 35 -41.95 19.67 3.97
CA ARG A 35 -41.87 19.09 5.33
C ARG A 35 -42.23 20.09 6.43
N ASN A 36 -42.05 21.39 6.19
CA ASN A 36 -42.35 22.46 7.15
C ASN A 36 -43.09 23.62 6.47
N ALA A 37 -44.43 23.49 6.43
CA ALA A 37 -45.33 24.50 5.87
C ALA A 37 -45.31 25.84 6.66
N SER A 38 -44.79 25.84 7.89
CA SER A 38 -44.65 27.04 8.73
C SER A 38 -43.35 27.81 8.49
N SER A 39 -42.44 27.30 7.65
CA SER A 39 -41.18 27.97 7.32
C SER A 39 -41.39 29.31 6.63
N GLN A 40 -40.45 30.25 6.78
CA GLN A 40 -40.56 31.58 6.16
C GLN A 40 -40.60 31.51 4.62
N LYS A 41 -39.94 30.52 4.02
CA LYS A 41 -40.04 30.25 2.58
C LYS A 41 -41.43 29.76 2.19
N ALA A 42 -42.02 28.83 2.93
CA ALA A 42 -43.38 28.35 2.68
C ALA A 42 -44.41 29.49 2.81
N LYS A 43 -44.30 30.33 3.84
CA LYS A 43 -45.13 31.54 4.00
C LYS A 43 -44.98 32.51 2.81
N GLY A 44 -43.76 32.67 2.29
CA GLY A 44 -43.49 33.50 1.11
C GLY A 44 -44.09 32.94 -0.19
N LEU A 45 -44.21 31.61 -0.31
CA LEU A 45 -44.90 30.97 -1.44
C LEU A 45 -46.41 31.06 -1.31
N ALA A 46 -46.96 30.87 -0.10
CA ALA A 46 -48.38 31.02 0.17
C ALA A 46 -48.89 32.45 -0.16
N ALA A 47 -48.07 33.48 0.10
CA ALA A 47 -48.38 34.86 -0.27
C ALA A 47 -48.44 35.11 -1.79
N GLN A 48 -47.95 34.17 -2.61
CA GLN A 48 -47.97 34.21 -4.07
C GLN A 48 -49.02 33.25 -4.66
N ASP A 49 -50.08 32.93 -3.90
CA ASP A 49 -51.18 32.06 -4.31
C ASP A 49 -50.77 30.59 -4.58
N VAL A 50 -49.73 30.11 -3.89
CA VAL A 50 -49.36 28.68 -3.86
C VAL A 50 -50.12 27.98 -2.73
N ASP A 51 -50.85 26.92 -3.04
CA ASP A 51 -51.52 26.06 -2.06
C ASP A 51 -50.47 25.24 -1.30
N MET A 52 -50.03 25.73 -0.14
CA MET A 52 -48.98 25.09 0.64
C MET A 52 -49.55 24.00 1.54
N VAL A 53 -49.14 22.76 1.30
CA VAL A 53 -49.56 21.59 2.06
C VAL A 53 -48.36 21.02 2.82
N ALA A 54 -48.55 20.76 4.12
CA ALA A 54 -47.62 19.96 4.89
C ALA A 54 -47.80 18.50 4.44
N GLY A 55 -46.78 17.94 3.80
CA GLY A 55 -46.82 16.57 3.32
C GLY A 55 -45.59 15.82 3.78
N ASP A 56 -45.83 14.64 4.34
CA ASP A 56 -44.87 13.54 4.32
C ASP A 56 -45.00 12.85 2.96
N ILE A 57 -43.90 12.33 2.41
CA ILE A 57 -43.87 11.64 1.11
C ILE A 57 -44.78 10.39 1.07
N ASP A 58 -45.30 9.98 2.23
CA ASP A 58 -46.23 8.87 2.41
C ASP A 58 -47.74 9.29 2.41
N ASP A 59 -48.07 10.60 2.37
CA ASP A 59 -49.47 11.07 2.30
C ASP A 59 -49.97 11.26 0.86
N THR A 60 -50.59 10.19 0.34
CA THR A 60 -51.18 10.12 -1.01
C THR A 60 -52.27 11.16 -1.30
N LYS A 61 -53.00 11.66 -0.28
CA LYS A 61 -54.09 12.64 -0.50
C LYS A 61 -53.57 14.01 -0.92
N SER A 62 -52.37 14.37 -0.46
CA SER A 62 -51.73 15.64 -0.84
C SER A 62 -51.35 15.70 -2.34
N LEU A 63 -51.27 14.52 -2.99
CA LEU A 63 -50.81 14.34 -4.36
C LEU A 63 -51.94 14.19 -5.38
N ASP A 64 -53.22 14.14 -4.99
CA ASP A 64 -54.36 14.01 -5.93
C ASP A 64 -54.55 15.26 -6.79
N VAL A 65 -53.80 15.32 -7.90
CA VAL A 65 -53.68 16.45 -8.83
C VAL A 65 -53.38 15.96 -10.26
N GLN A 66 -53.49 16.86 -11.25
CA GLN A 66 -53.28 16.51 -12.66
C GLN A 66 -51.81 16.33 -13.05
N ALA A 67 -50.87 16.95 -12.33
CA ALA A 67 -49.44 16.75 -12.57
C ALA A 67 -48.63 16.75 -11.27
N ILE A 68 -47.50 16.04 -11.22
CA ILE A 68 -46.61 16.01 -10.06
C ILE A 68 -45.16 16.23 -10.50
N PHE A 69 -44.43 17.12 -9.82
CA PHE A 69 -42.97 17.21 -9.92
C PHE A 69 -42.33 16.65 -8.65
N GLY A 70 -41.56 15.57 -8.80
CA GLY A 70 -40.86 14.86 -7.73
C GLY A 70 -39.36 15.11 -7.72
N VAL A 71 -38.80 15.45 -6.56
CA VAL A 71 -37.35 15.56 -6.32
C VAL A 71 -37.02 15.04 -4.92
N THR A 72 -35.86 14.38 -4.80
CA THR A 72 -35.34 13.81 -3.54
C THR A 72 -33.99 14.43 -3.16
N ASN A 73 -33.48 14.12 -1.95
CA ASN A 73 -32.30 14.77 -1.40
C ASN A 73 -31.26 13.77 -0.83
N PHE A 74 -30.39 13.27 -1.70
CA PHE A 74 -29.23 12.44 -1.35
C PHE A 74 -28.32 13.05 -0.26
N TRP A 75 -27.93 14.32 -0.45
CA TRP A 75 -26.90 14.98 0.37
C TRP A 75 -27.28 15.17 1.84
N GLU A 76 -28.57 15.15 2.15
CA GLU A 76 -29.06 15.18 3.52
C GLU A 76 -28.84 13.86 4.26
N HIS A 77 -29.00 12.74 3.57
CA HIS A 77 -28.77 11.40 4.14
C HIS A 77 -27.29 11.14 4.36
N LEU A 78 -26.44 11.56 3.42
CA LEU A 78 -24.98 11.55 3.60
C LEU A 78 -24.56 12.40 4.83
N GLY A 79 -25.25 13.52 5.05
CA GLY A 79 -24.99 14.42 6.20
C GLY A 79 -25.46 13.89 7.53
N GLN A 80 -26.27 12.83 7.53
CA GLN A 80 -26.68 12.10 8.73
C GLN A 80 -25.66 11.02 9.12
N GLY A 81 -24.52 10.92 8.43
CA GLY A 81 -23.44 9.97 8.72
C GLY A 81 -23.59 8.61 8.05
N LEU A 82 -24.52 8.46 7.10
CA LEU A 82 -24.60 7.26 6.25
C LEU A 82 -23.46 7.26 5.22
N ASP A 83 -22.98 6.08 4.82
CA ASP A 83 -22.14 5.97 3.63
C ASP A 83 -22.93 6.28 2.34
N ALA A 84 -22.22 6.42 1.22
CA ALA A 84 -22.80 6.88 -0.03
C ALA A 84 -23.83 5.92 -0.63
N ASP A 85 -23.62 4.60 -0.56
CA ASP A 85 -24.58 3.61 -1.07
C ASP A 85 -25.82 3.56 -0.16
N ALA A 86 -25.64 3.52 1.17
CA ALA A 86 -26.75 3.56 2.12
C ALA A 86 -27.60 4.85 2.01
N ALA A 87 -26.95 5.99 1.79
CA ALA A 87 -27.62 7.25 1.50
C ALA A 87 -28.43 7.18 0.19
N GLY A 88 -27.86 6.57 -0.84
CA GLY A 88 -28.50 6.33 -2.13
C GLY A 88 -29.71 5.40 -2.03
N GLU A 89 -29.61 4.29 -1.31
CA GLU A 89 -30.72 3.36 -1.07
C GLU A 89 -31.90 4.04 -0.36
N LYS A 90 -31.61 4.83 0.67
CA LYS A 90 -32.62 5.57 1.41
C LYS A 90 -33.30 6.61 0.51
N GLU A 91 -32.54 7.32 -0.31
CA GLU A 91 -33.09 8.25 -1.30
C GLU A 91 -33.97 7.53 -2.34
N ALA A 92 -33.50 6.42 -2.90
CA ALA A 92 -34.23 5.64 -3.90
C ALA A 92 -35.54 5.10 -3.34
N LYS A 93 -35.56 4.67 -2.07
CA LYS A 93 -36.80 4.27 -1.38
C LYS A 93 -37.79 5.43 -1.30
N GLN A 94 -37.34 6.63 -0.91
CA GLN A 94 -38.20 7.82 -0.86
C GLN A 94 -38.74 8.20 -2.24
N ALA A 95 -37.89 8.17 -3.27
CA ALA A 95 -38.29 8.44 -4.65
C ALA A 95 -39.36 7.45 -5.14
N PHE A 96 -39.16 6.15 -4.86
CA PHE A 96 -40.11 5.12 -5.27
C PHE A 96 -41.43 5.18 -4.50
N ASN A 97 -41.44 5.62 -3.23
CA ASN A 97 -42.68 5.89 -2.50
C ASN A 97 -43.51 6.99 -3.19
N ILE A 98 -42.88 8.08 -3.64
CA ILE A 98 -43.56 9.16 -4.38
C ILE A 98 -44.15 8.61 -5.69
N ALA A 99 -43.39 7.81 -6.44
CA ALA A 99 -43.87 7.19 -7.67
C ALA A 99 -45.03 6.21 -7.40
N SER A 100 -44.92 5.38 -6.36
CA SER A 100 -45.98 4.46 -5.96
C SER A 100 -47.26 5.20 -5.60
N ALA A 101 -47.15 6.29 -4.83
CA ALA A 101 -48.28 7.17 -4.52
C ALA A 101 -48.90 7.78 -5.79
N ALA A 102 -48.08 8.31 -6.69
CA ALA A 102 -48.52 8.88 -7.96
C ALA A 102 -49.26 7.87 -8.85
N SER A 103 -48.83 6.59 -8.86
CA SER A 103 -49.47 5.53 -9.66
C SER A 103 -50.93 5.25 -9.28
N GLN A 104 -51.32 5.57 -8.05
CA GLN A 104 -52.65 5.30 -7.52
C GLN A 104 -53.65 6.43 -7.82
N ILE A 105 -53.23 7.49 -8.50
CA ILE A 105 -54.00 8.72 -8.68
C ILE A 105 -54.70 8.68 -10.04
N PRO A 106 -56.03 8.48 -10.10
CA PRO A 106 -56.74 8.33 -11.37
C PRO A 106 -56.72 9.60 -12.22
N THR A 107 -56.61 10.76 -11.57
CA THR A 107 -56.63 12.10 -12.18
C THR A 107 -55.26 12.53 -12.73
N LEU A 108 -54.20 11.75 -12.47
CA LEU A 108 -52.84 12.11 -12.85
C LEU A 108 -52.64 11.97 -14.37
N GLU A 109 -52.28 13.08 -15.01
CA GLU A 109 -51.98 13.17 -16.43
C GLU A 109 -50.46 13.13 -16.69
N HIS A 110 -49.64 13.70 -15.80
CA HIS A 110 -48.20 13.85 -16.03
C HIS A 110 -47.37 13.76 -14.73
N TYR A 111 -46.43 12.81 -14.66
CA TYR A 111 -45.43 12.72 -13.59
C TYR A 111 -44.06 13.18 -14.09
N LEU A 112 -43.43 14.14 -13.43
CA LEU A 112 -42.06 14.57 -13.73
C LEU A 112 -41.14 14.20 -12.58
N PHE A 113 -40.14 13.37 -12.82
CA PHE A 113 -39.23 12.88 -11.78
C PHE A 113 -37.79 13.34 -12.04
N SER A 114 -37.19 14.04 -11.08
CA SER A 114 -35.77 14.46 -11.16
C SER A 114 -34.84 13.29 -10.87
N THR A 115 -34.07 12.90 -11.89
CA THR A 115 -33.16 11.75 -11.88
C THR A 115 -31.84 12.10 -12.58
N LEU A 116 -30.93 11.13 -12.70
CA LEU A 116 -29.60 11.29 -13.31
C LEU A 116 -29.25 10.10 -14.21
N PRO A 117 -28.28 10.22 -15.13
CA PRO A 117 -27.79 9.09 -15.90
C PRO A 117 -27.16 7.99 -15.03
N LYS A 118 -27.21 6.74 -15.50
CA LYS A 118 -26.71 5.57 -14.77
C LYS A 118 -25.21 5.36 -14.99
N ALA A 119 -24.38 5.96 -14.14
CA ALA A 119 -22.92 5.92 -14.26
C ALA A 119 -22.34 4.49 -14.24
N ARG A 120 -22.92 3.57 -13.46
CA ARG A 120 -22.54 2.16 -13.40
C ARG A 120 -22.71 1.46 -14.74
N GLU A 121 -23.77 1.74 -15.49
CA GLU A 121 -23.95 1.14 -16.82
C GLU A 121 -23.04 1.78 -17.86
N LEU A 122 -22.94 3.10 -17.84
CA LEU A 122 -22.05 3.85 -18.73
C LEU A 122 -20.58 3.41 -18.58
N SER A 123 -20.16 3.09 -17.35
CA SER A 123 -18.83 2.57 -17.02
C SER A 123 -18.69 1.05 -17.10
N LYS A 124 -19.75 0.30 -17.44
CA LYS A 124 -19.78 -1.18 -17.39
C LYS A 124 -19.36 -1.77 -16.05
N GLY A 125 -19.83 -1.17 -14.97
CA GLY A 125 -19.59 -1.59 -13.59
C GLY A 125 -18.26 -1.11 -13.01
N GLN A 126 -17.39 -0.49 -13.80
CA GLN A 126 -16.05 -0.11 -13.35
C GLN A 126 -16.06 1.10 -12.40
N ARG A 127 -17.03 2.00 -12.54
CA ARG A 127 -17.06 3.28 -11.82
C ARG A 127 -18.48 3.67 -11.42
N PRO A 128 -19.02 3.04 -10.36
CA PRO A 128 -20.30 3.43 -9.82
C PRO A 128 -20.23 4.83 -9.20
N VAL A 129 -21.32 5.57 -9.30
CA VAL A 129 -21.54 6.86 -8.63
C VAL A 129 -22.85 6.73 -7.85
N PRO A 130 -22.80 6.39 -6.55
CA PRO A 130 -23.99 6.06 -5.77
C PRO A 130 -25.15 7.06 -5.91
N HIS A 131 -24.88 8.36 -5.87
CA HIS A 131 -25.93 9.39 -6.04
C HIS A 131 -26.63 9.29 -7.41
N MET A 132 -25.87 9.03 -8.48
CA MET A 132 -26.44 8.94 -9.84
C MET A 132 -27.12 7.59 -10.07
N ASP A 133 -26.48 6.51 -9.63
CA ASP A 133 -26.92 5.13 -9.89
C ASP A 133 -28.20 4.77 -9.14
N HIS A 134 -28.33 5.18 -7.88
CA HIS A 134 -29.55 4.91 -7.12
C HIS A 134 -30.74 5.71 -7.66
N LYS A 135 -30.52 6.94 -8.14
CA LYS A 135 -31.56 7.73 -8.84
C LYS A 135 -32.00 7.06 -10.13
N ALA A 136 -31.06 6.70 -10.99
CA ALA A 136 -31.34 6.01 -12.24
C ALA A 136 -32.04 4.65 -12.02
N GLY A 137 -31.70 3.94 -10.93
CA GLY A 137 -32.36 2.70 -10.55
C GLY A 137 -33.86 2.86 -10.24
N VAL A 138 -34.30 4.03 -9.80
CA VAL A 138 -35.74 4.33 -9.62
C VAL A 138 -36.44 4.39 -10.98
N ASP A 139 -35.78 4.91 -12.02
CA ASP A 139 -36.32 4.94 -13.38
C ASP A 139 -36.65 3.54 -13.87
N ASP A 140 -35.70 2.61 -13.71
CA ASP A 140 -35.85 1.20 -14.10
C ASP A 140 -37.01 0.54 -13.34
N ARG A 141 -37.12 0.82 -12.03
CA ARG A 141 -38.20 0.30 -11.20
C ARG A 141 -39.56 0.86 -11.60
N ILE A 142 -39.68 2.15 -11.89
CA ILE A 142 -40.93 2.74 -12.38
C ILE A 142 -41.35 2.08 -13.70
N ARG A 143 -40.41 1.91 -14.64
CA ARG A 143 -40.69 1.26 -15.94
C ARG A 143 -41.11 -0.20 -15.79
N LYS A 144 -40.53 -0.92 -14.84
CA LYS A 144 -40.78 -2.36 -14.62
C LYS A 144 -42.02 -2.62 -13.76
N GLU A 145 -42.15 -1.92 -12.64
CA GLU A 145 -43.15 -2.18 -11.60
C GLU A 145 -44.42 -1.33 -11.77
N LEU A 146 -44.34 -0.16 -12.41
CA LEU A 146 -45.44 0.80 -12.56
C LEU A 146 -45.58 1.27 -14.04
N PRO A 147 -45.84 0.37 -15.01
CA PRO A 147 -45.79 0.69 -16.44
C PRO A 147 -46.79 1.78 -16.87
N ASP A 148 -47.98 1.83 -16.26
CA ASP A 148 -48.98 2.86 -16.55
C ASP A 148 -48.52 4.25 -16.08
N LEU A 149 -47.81 4.32 -14.96
CA LEU A 149 -47.19 5.56 -14.50
C LEU A 149 -46.00 5.91 -15.39
N ALA A 150 -45.18 4.92 -15.78
CA ALA A 150 -44.04 5.13 -16.67
C ALA A 150 -44.45 5.76 -18.01
N ALA A 151 -45.58 5.34 -18.58
CA ALA A 151 -46.17 5.94 -19.78
C ALA A 151 -46.57 7.41 -19.58
N LYS A 152 -46.85 7.82 -18.34
CA LYS A 152 -47.16 9.20 -17.95
C LYS A 152 -45.96 9.97 -17.40
N THR A 153 -44.76 9.38 -17.42
CA THR A 153 -43.58 9.93 -16.73
C THR A 153 -42.61 10.63 -17.69
N THR A 154 -42.16 11.83 -17.33
CA THR A 154 -40.98 12.48 -17.90
C THR A 154 -39.84 12.43 -16.89
N PHE A 155 -38.74 11.81 -17.27
CA PHE A 155 -37.55 11.64 -16.44
C PHE A 155 -36.60 12.83 -16.65
N VAL A 156 -36.44 13.69 -15.66
CA VAL A 156 -35.73 14.96 -15.79
C VAL A 156 -34.28 14.80 -15.37
N TRP A 157 -33.37 14.78 -16.35
CA TRP A 157 -31.93 14.85 -16.13
C TRP A 157 -31.49 16.29 -15.99
N LEU A 158 -30.85 16.62 -14.87
CA LEU A 158 -30.45 17.99 -14.54
C LEU A 158 -28.93 18.14 -14.51
N GLY A 159 -28.39 18.96 -15.41
CA GLY A 159 -26.96 19.30 -15.43
C GLY A 159 -26.54 20.12 -14.21
N TRP A 160 -25.23 20.25 -14.00
CA TRP A 160 -24.66 21.01 -12.90
C TRP A 160 -25.06 22.50 -12.99
N TYR A 161 -25.36 23.16 -11.88
CA TYR A 161 -25.81 24.55 -11.87
C TYR A 161 -25.03 25.42 -10.88
N ALA A 162 -24.73 26.65 -11.29
CA ALA A 162 -23.85 27.59 -10.58
C ALA A 162 -24.34 27.96 -9.16
N ALA A 163 -25.64 27.82 -8.88
CA ALA A 163 -26.18 28.03 -7.53
C ALA A 163 -25.60 27.05 -6.49
N ASN A 164 -24.97 25.95 -6.93
CA ASN A 164 -24.22 25.05 -6.06
C ASN A 164 -23.05 25.78 -5.38
N MET A 165 -22.33 26.65 -6.09
CA MET A 165 -21.22 27.44 -5.53
C MET A 165 -21.67 28.45 -4.46
N ALA A 166 -22.97 28.76 -4.40
CA ALA A 166 -23.54 29.61 -3.35
C ALA A 166 -24.06 28.82 -2.14
N SER A 167 -24.29 27.51 -2.31
CA SER A 167 -25.02 26.67 -1.35
C SER A 167 -24.14 25.59 -0.71
N PHE A 168 -23.07 25.16 -1.39
CA PHE A 168 -22.18 24.09 -0.97
C PHE A 168 -20.75 24.63 -0.81
N PRO A 169 -20.18 24.62 0.41
CA PRO A 169 -18.82 25.10 0.67
C PRO A 169 -17.75 24.39 -0.19
N LEU A 170 -17.87 23.08 -0.40
CA LEU A 170 -16.89 22.29 -1.14
C LEU A 170 -16.74 22.66 -2.63
N VAL A 171 -17.73 23.30 -3.22
CA VAL A 171 -17.71 23.73 -4.64
C VAL A 171 -17.65 25.25 -4.77
N ARG A 172 -17.33 25.97 -3.70
CA ARG A 172 -17.28 27.43 -3.65
C ARG A 172 -15.82 27.94 -3.60
N PRO A 173 -15.44 28.93 -4.43
CA PRO A 173 -14.17 29.63 -4.26
C PRO A 173 -14.11 30.35 -2.91
N PHE A 174 -12.98 30.27 -2.24
CA PHE A 174 -12.77 30.85 -0.91
C PHE A 174 -11.49 31.68 -0.84
N GLU A 175 -11.43 32.62 0.10
CA GLU A 175 -10.26 33.46 0.33
C GLU A 175 -9.24 32.70 1.18
N LEU A 176 -7.97 32.71 0.77
CA LEU A 176 -6.90 32.18 1.59
C LEU A 176 -6.71 33.10 2.81
N PRO A 177 -6.83 32.59 4.05
CA PRO A 177 -6.59 33.40 5.24
C PRO A 177 -5.21 34.05 5.19
N LEU A 178 -5.11 35.30 5.65
CA LEU A 178 -3.86 36.07 5.72
C LEU A 178 -3.21 36.40 4.36
N SER A 179 -3.86 36.09 3.24
CA SER A 179 -3.31 36.34 1.89
C SER A 179 -3.49 37.76 1.36
N GLY A 180 -4.20 38.63 2.09
CA GLY A 180 -4.49 40.00 1.67
C GLY A 180 -5.50 40.10 0.51
N GLY A 181 -6.42 39.13 0.39
CA GLY A 181 -7.48 39.16 -0.62
C GLY A 181 -7.32 38.18 -1.80
N ASN A 182 -6.43 37.19 -1.71
CA ASN A 182 -6.28 36.17 -2.76
C ASN A 182 -7.32 35.06 -2.59
N TRP A 183 -8.01 34.71 -3.68
CA TRP A 183 -9.02 33.66 -3.71
C TRP A 183 -8.51 32.44 -4.47
N VAL A 184 -8.95 31.27 -4.04
CA VAL A 184 -8.66 29.99 -4.71
C VAL A 184 -9.94 29.20 -4.90
N TRP A 185 -9.95 28.38 -5.94
CA TRP A 185 -10.98 27.37 -6.16
C TRP A 185 -10.33 26.01 -6.36
N MET A 186 -10.35 25.22 -5.29
CA MET A 186 -9.78 23.86 -5.26
C MET A 186 -10.86 22.86 -5.65
N GLN A 187 -10.65 22.07 -6.71
CA GLN A 187 -11.60 21.05 -7.15
C GLN A 187 -10.87 19.75 -7.58
N PRO A 188 -11.48 18.56 -7.43
CA PRO A 188 -10.85 17.26 -7.67
C PRO A 188 -10.77 16.85 -9.15
N SER A 189 -10.66 17.85 -10.04
CA SER A 189 -10.70 17.67 -11.50
C SER A 189 -9.72 18.64 -12.18
N PRO A 190 -9.19 18.30 -13.37
CA PRO A 190 -8.41 19.23 -14.20
C PRO A 190 -9.18 20.52 -14.53
N ALA A 191 -8.48 21.63 -14.74
CA ALA A 191 -9.11 22.93 -15.01
C ALA A 191 -9.88 22.98 -16.34
N ASP A 192 -9.53 22.11 -17.28
CA ASP A 192 -10.14 21.93 -18.60
C ASP A 192 -11.18 20.78 -18.63
N ALA A 193 -11.43 20.12 -17.49
CA ALA A 193 -12.51 19.16 -17.36
C ALA A 193 -13.87 19.83 -17.61
N CYS A 194 -14.68 19.21 -18.47
CA CYS A 194 -15.90 19.77 -19.01
C CYS A 194 -17.14 19.09 -18.40
N LEU A 195 -18.09 19.88 -17.91
CA LEU A 195 -19.32 19.40 -17.27
C LEU A 195 -20.56 19.83 -18.05
N PRO A 196 -21.65 19.03 -18.04
CA PRO A 196 -22.95 19.47 -18.53
C PRO A 196 -23.53 20.52 -17.57
N ILE A 197 -23.85 21.71 -18.09
CA ILE A 197 -24.30 22.86 -17.30
C ILE A 197 -25.77 23.16 -17.57
N CYS A 198 -26.56 23.32 -16.50
CA CYS A 198 -27.96 23.77 -16.55
C CYS A 198 -28.08 25.29 -16.61
N GLY A 199 -27.05 26.06 -16.24
CA GLY A 199 -27.13 27.53 -16.12
C GLY A 199 -27.90 27.96 -14.86
N ASP A 200 -28.72 29.01 -14.95
CA ASP A 200 -29.58 29.41 -13.82
C ASP A 200 -30.73 28.41 -13.65
N VAL A 201 -30.56 27.49 -12.69
CA VAL A 201 -31.57 26.46 -12.35
C VAL A 201 -32.94 27.07 -12.01
N LYS A 202 -33.01 28.30 -11.51
CA LYS A 202 -34.29 28.95 -11.17
C LYS A 202 -35.13 29.31 -12.39
N VAL A 203 -34.47 29.45 -13.54
CA VAL A 203 -35.10 29.81 -14.81
C VAL A 203 -35.21 28.57 -15.70
N ASN A 204 -34.10 27.88 -15.92
CA ASN A 204 -34.01 26.87 -16.98
C ASN A 204 -34.79 25.61 -16.62
N LEU A 205 -34.65 25.06 -15.40
CA LEU A 205 -35.44 23.89 -14.99
C LEU A 205 -36.95 24.15 -15.08
N GLY A 206 -37.41 25.30 -14.57
CA GLY A 206 -38.81 25.69 -14.65
C GLY A 206 -39.30 25.86 -16.09
N THR A 207 -38.47 26.37 -16.99
CA THR A 207 -38.77 26.53 -18.42
C THR A 207 -38.94 25.18 -19.11
N TYR A 208 -38.01 24.24 -18.89
CA TYR A 208 -38.09 22.89 -19.43
C TYR A 208 -39.28 22.10 -18.87
N VAL A 209 -39.55 22.19 -17.56
CA VAL A 209 -40.70 21.52 -16.93
C VAL A 209 -42.01 22.08 -17.45
N ARG A 210 -42.15 23.40 -17.57
CA ARG A 210 -43.34 24.03 -18.16
C ARG A 210 -43.54 23.57 -19.61
N ALA A 211 -42.51 23.60 -20.43
CA ALA A 211 -42.61 23.19 -21.82
C ALA A 211 -42.98 21.70 -21.96
N ALA A 212 -42.48 20.83 -21.06
CA ALA A 212 -42.89 19.43 -21.02
C ALA A 212 -44.39 19.26 -20.68
N LEU A 213 -44.94 20.08 -19.77
CA LEU A 213 -46.36 20.09 -19.42
C LEU A 213 -47.25 20.66 -20.54
N ASP A 214 -46.74 21.62 -21.31
CA ASP A 214 -47.45 22.23 -22.45
C ASP A 214 -47.43 21.31 -23.68
N HIS A 215 -46.39 20.45 -23.79
CA HIS A 215 -46.18 19.48 -24.88
C HIS A 215 -45.99 18.04 -24.35
N PRO A 216 -46.99 17.47 -23.64
CA PRO A 216 -46.87 16.15 -23.03
C PRO A 216 -46.64 15.05 -24.08
N GLU A 217 -47.22 15.17 -25.27
CA GLU A 217 -47.04 14.21 -26.37
C GLU A 217 -45.58 14.07 -26.84
N LYS A 218 -44.72 15.04 -26.50
CA LYS A 218 -43.29 15.03 -26.82
C LYS A 218 -42.43 14.42 -25.72
N SER A 219 -42.87 14.54 -24.46
CA SER A 219 -42.04 14.30 -23.27
C SER A 219 -42.42 13.06 -22.44
N LEU A 220 -43.64 12.55 -22.58
CA LEU A 220 -44.11 11.37 -21.83
C LEU A 220 -43.34 10.10 -22.23
N GLY A 221 -42.94 9.31 -21.23
CA GLY A 221 -42.11 8.11 -21.36
C GLY A 221 -40.61 8.36 -21.60
N LYS A 222 -40.21 9.63 -21.77
CA LYS A 222 -38.88 10.05 -22.24
C LYS A 222 -38.05 10.75 -21.16
N TYR A 223 -36.76 10.89 -21.46
CA TYR A 223 -35.81 11.73 -20.72
C TYR A 223 -35.89 13.18 -21.19
N LEU A 224 -35.86 14.11 -20.24
CA LEU A 224 -35.78 15.54 -20.46
C LEU A 224 -34.42 16.03 -19.96
N ASN A 225 -33.52 16.35 -20.89
CA ASN A 225 -32.19 16.85 -20.53
C ASN A 225 -32.19 18.37 -20.33
N VAL A 226 -32.16 18.80 -19.07
CA VAL A 226 -32.08 20.21 -18.67
C VAL A 226 -30.62 20.65 -18.66
N ARG A 227 -30.09 20.88 -19.87
CA ARG A 227 -28.75 21.38 -20.13
C ARG A 227 -28.82 22.58 -21.07
N THR A 228 -28.01 23.60 -20.81
CA THR A 228 -27.86 24.79 -21.66
C THR A 228 -26.52 24.86 -22.36
N ASP A 229 -25.48 24.33 -21.73
CA ASP A 229 -24.12 24.35 -22.27
C ASP A 229 -23.22 23.24 -21.71
N ARG A 230 -21.98 23.18 -22.17
CA ARG A 230 -20.88 22.41 -21.57
C ARG A 230 -19.76 23.38 -21.23
N MET A 231 -19.33 23.42 -19.98
CA MET A 231 -18.28 24.35 -19.56
C MET A 231 -17.16 23.63 -18.84
N THR A 232 -15.95 24.10 -19.10
CA THR A 232 -14.77 23.74 -18.31
C THR A 232 -14.80 24.41 -16.94
N PHE A 233 -14.09 23.86 -15.95
CA PHE A 233 -13.92 24.55 -14.67
C PHE A 233 -13.29 25.95 -14.82
N THR A 234 -12.37 26.11 -15.78
CA THR A 234 -11.79 27.42 -16.09
C THR A 234 -12.85 28.43 -16.54
N GLU A 235 -13.78 28.01 -17.40
CA GLU A 235 -14.88 28.87 -17.87
C GLU A 235 -15.85 29.19 -16.74
N ILE A 236 -16.17 28.21 -15.88
CA ILE A 236 -17.03 28.42 -14.70
C ILE A 236 -16.39 29.43 -13.74
N LEU A 237 -15.07 29.30 -13.47
CA LEU A 237 -14.36 30.22 -12.59
C LEU A 237 -14.31 31.63 -13.17
N LYS A 238 -14.08 31.75 -14.47
CA LYS A 238 -14.04 33.05 -15.17
C LYS A 238 -15.37 33.79 -15.04
N VAL A 239 -16.48 33.08 -15.19
CA VAL A 239 -17.82 33.63 -14.94
C VAL A 239 -17.94 34.09 -13.49
N TRP A 240 -17.61 33.22 -12.54
CA TRP A 240 -17.74 33.53 -11.11
C TRP A 240 -16.93 34.78 -10.75
N SER A 241 -15.72 34.90 -11.28
CA SER A 241 -14.86 36.08 -11.07
C SER A 241 -15.46 37.34 -11.68
N SER A 242 -16.01 37.27 -12.89
CA SER A 242 -16.67 38.41 -13.52
C SER A 242 -17.92 38.86 -12.75
N ALA A 243 -18.70 37.92 -12.22
CA ALA A 243 -19.93 38.22 -11.50
C ALA A 243 -19.71 38.76 -10.08
N THR A 244 -18.63 38.34 -9.42
CA THR A 244 -18.33 38.72 -8.03
C THR A 244 -17.32 39.86 -7.90
N GLY A 245 -16.58 40.16 -8.96
CA GLY A 245 -15.43 41.08 -8.94
C GLY A 245 -14.21 40.51 -8.20
N LYS A 246 -14.22 39.21 -7.87
CA LYS A 246 -13.15 38.54 -7.12
C LYS A 246 -12.32 37.67 -8.06
N HIS A 247 -11.03 37.91 -8.12
CA HIS A 247 -10.12 37.06 -8.88
C HIS A 247 -9.75 35.84 -8.06
N ALA A 248 -10.08 34.65 -8.56
CA ALA A 248 -9.72 33.38 -7.94
C ALA A 248 -8.83 32.56 -8.88
N GLN A 249 -7.86 31.85 -8.32
CA GLN A 249 -7.03 30.90 -9.03
C GLN A 249 -7.64 29.49 -8.93
N TYR A 250 -7.75 28.79 -10.06
CA TYR A 250 -8.13 27.38 -10.05
C TYR A 250 -6.95 26.53 -9.60
N ILE A 251 -7.18 25.65 -8.64
CA ILE A 251 -6.17 24.72 -8.13
C ILE A 251 -6.73 23.31 -8.30
N PRO A 252 -6.27 22.53 -9.29
CA PRO A 252 -6.63 21.12 -9.34
C PRO A 252 -6.03 20.41 -8.13
N VAL A 253 -6.84 19.62 -7.44
CA VAL A 253 -6.39 18.77 -6.33
C VAL A 253 -6.68 17.31 -6.64
N SER A 254 -5.98 16.39 -5.97
CA SER A 254 -6.32 14.98 -6.09
C SER A 254 -7.68 14.70 -5.45
N VAL A 255 -8.34 13.61 -5.88
CA VAL A 255 -9.59 13.14 -5.28
C VAL A 255 -9.37 12.89 -3.79
N GLU A 256 -8.21 12.35 -3.43
CA GLU A 256 -7.79 12.07 -2.06
C GLU A 256 -7.69 13.33 -1.22
N ALA A 257 -7.00 14.36 -1.70
CA ALA A 257 -6.87 15.62 -0.97
C ALA A 257 -8.23 16.28 -0.78
N PHE A 258 -9.10 16.18 -1.79
CA PHE A 258 -10.45 16.72 -1.72
C PHE A 258 -11.36 15.91 -0.77
N GLU A 259 -11.23 14.59 -0.75
CA GLU A 259 -11.89 13.69 0.21
C GLU A 259 -11.38 13.93 1.64
N SER A 260 -10.08 14.13 1.85
CA SER A 260 -9.54 14.48 3.17
C SER A 260 -10.09 15.81 3.69
N LEU A 261 -10.37 16.77 2.81
CA LEU A 261 -10.94 18.07 3.19
C LEU A 261 -12.44 18.00 3.48
N TRP A 262 -13.19 17.16 2.76
CA TRP A 262 -14.66 17.21 2.74
C TRP A 262 -15.33 15.88 3.14
N GLY A 263 -14.56 14.87 3.51
CA GLY A 263 -15.03 13.52 3.81
C GLY A 263 -15.76 12.86 2.63
N PRO A 264 -16.76 12.00 2.89
CA PRO A 264 -17.56 11.32 1.86
C PRO A 264 -18.21 12.26 0.84
N TYR A 265 -18.50 13.52 1.22
CA TYR A 265 -19.00 14.53 0.28
C TYR A 265 -18.00 14.85 -0.83
N GLY A 266 -16.71 14.93 -0.48
CA GLY A 266 -15.64 15.21 -1.42
C GLY A 266 -15.49 14.09 -2.44
N ARG A 267 -15.48 12.84 -1.96
CA ARG A 267 -15.39 11.65 -2.81
C ARG A 267 -16.58 11.55 -3.78
N GLU A 268 -17.80 11.70 -3.26
CA GLU A 268 -19.01 11.59 -4.08
C GLU A 268 -19.08 12.70 -5.14
N MET A 269 -18.66 13.93 -4.81
CA MET A 269 -18.58 15.02 -5.77
C MET A 269 -17.54 14.75 -6.85
N ALA A 270 -16.37 14.22 -6.49
CA ALA A 270 -15.33 13.85 -7.44
C ALA A 270 -15.82 12.79 -8.45
N LEU A 271 -16.55 11.79 -7.97
CA LEU A 271 -17.17 10.76 -8.81
C LEU A 271 -18.24 11.32 -9.75
N GLN A 272 -19.02 12.32 -9.31
CA GLN A 272 -19.99 13.00 -10.18
C GLN A 272 -19.32 13.84 -11.27
N TYR A 273 -18.28 14.60 -10.93
CA TYR A 273 -17.51 15.37 -11.91
C TYR A 273 -16.88 14.45 -12.94
N PHE A 274 -16.27 13.37 -12.47
CA PHE A 274 -15.75 12.29 -13.31
C PHE A 274 -16.80 11.77 -14.32
N SER A 275 -18.01 11.45 -13.84
CA SER A 275 -19.08 10.95 -14.73
C SER A 275 -19.50 12.02 -15.74
N GLY A 276 -19.62 13.28 -15.30
CA GLY A 276 -19.89 14.42 -16.18
C GLY A 276 -18.79 14.67 -17.22
N GLU A 277 -17.53 14.39 -16.88
CA GLU A 277 -16.37 14.54 -17.76
C GLU A 277 -16.30 13.45 -18.83
N LEU A 278 -16.63 12.21 -18.47
CA LEU A 278 -16.61 11.08 -19.41
C LEU A 278 -17.80 11.12 -20.36
N TRP A 279 -18.97 11.51 -19.85
CA TRP A 279 -20.22 11.54 -20.59
C TRP A 279 -20.87 12.92 -20.46
N PRO A 280 -20.28 13.99 -21.03
CA PRO A 280 -20.88 15.33 -20.99
C PRO A 280 -22.14 15.44 -21.87
N ASP A 281 -22.38 14.44 -22.72
CA ASP A 281 -23.30 14.49 -23.85
C ASP A 281 -24.55 13.68 -23.57
N TRP A 282 -25.27 14.14 -22.55
CA TRP A 282 -26.45 13.43 -22.06
C TRP A 282 -27.52 13.23 -23.13
N ASP A 283 -27.63 14.13 -24.11
CA ASP A 283 -28.55 13.99 -25.26
C ASP A 283 -28.23 12.76 -26.14
N GLU A 284 -26.98 12.28 -26.12
CA GLU A 284 -26.49 11.19 -26.95
C GLU A 284 -26.51 9.83 -26.24
N LEU A 285 -26.76 9.81 -24.92
CA LEU A 285 -26.73 8.57 -24.13
C LEU A 285 -27.90 7.64 -24.45
N GLU A 286 -29.09 8.20 -24.65
CA GLU A 286 -30.32 7.47 -24.97
C GLU A 286 -31.11 8.20 -26.07
N PRO A 287 -30.57 8.33 -27.31
CA PRO A 287 -31.12 9.24 -28.32
C PRO A 287 -32.58 8.93 -28.67
N SER A 288 -32.95 7.64 -28.66
CA SER A 288 -34.31 7.17 -28.98
C SER A 288 -35.33 7.48 -27.89
N LYS A 289 -34.88 7.73 -26.65
CA LYS A 289 -35.72 8.01 -25.48
C LYS A 289 -35.59 9.46 -25.00
N MET A 290 -34.85 10.31 -25.73
CA MET A 290 -34.64 11.70 -25.35
C MET A 290 -35.74 12.60 -25.93
N CYS A 291 -36.18 13.57 -25.14
CA CYS A 291 -37.01 14.69 -25.58
C CYS A 291 -36.08 15.88 -25.83
N SER A 292 -35.93 16.29 -27.08
CA SER A 292 -35.02 17.38 -27.41
C SER A 292 -35.63 18.74 -27.05
N ARG A 293 -34.76 19.73 -26.86
CA ARG A 293 -35.17 21.12 -26.70
C ARG A 293 -36.03 21.63 -27.87
N ALA A 294 -35.71 21.17 -29.08
CA ALA A 294 -36.45 21.52 -30.28
C ALA A 294 -37.86 20.91 -30.28
N ASP A 295 -38.02 19.70 -29.74
CA ASP A 295 -39.34 19.06 -29.59
C ASP A 295 -40.26 19.85 -28.66
N LEU A 296 -39.69 20.53 -27.68
CA LEU A 296 -40.40 21.34 -26.68
C LEU A 296 -40.54 22.82 -27.04
N LEU A 297 -40.12 23.21 -28.25
CA LEU A 297 -40.21 24.60 -28.74
C LEU A 297 -39.52 25.64 -27.83
N ILE A 298 -38.50 25.23 -27.07
CA ILE A 298 -37.77 26.13 -26.17
C ILE A 298 -36.75 26.91 -27.01
N ALA A 299 -36.93 28.23 -27.11
CA ALA A 299 -36.01 29.10 -27.82
C ALA A 299 -34.76 29.41 -26.97
N ASP A 300 -33.67 29.78 -27.62
CA ASP A 300 -32.43 30.16 -26.92
C ASP A 300 -32.59 31.37 -26.00
N GLU A 301 -33.51 32.28 -26.35
CA GLU A 301 -33.83 33.49 -25.58
C GLU A 301 -34.64 33.22 -24.30
N ASP A 302 -35.32 32.08 -24.21
CA ASP A 302 -36.04 31.64 -23.01
C ASP A 302 -35.09 31.10 -21.93
N LEU A 303 -33.84 30.79 -22.31
CA LEU A 303 -32.85 30.19 -21.44
C LEU A 303 -31.92 31.25 -20.85
N ALA A 304 -31.80 31.25 -19.52
CA ALA A 304 -30.78 32.01 -18.81
C ALA A 304 -29.44 31.28 -18.91
N ARG A 305 -28.71 31.56 -20.00
CA ARG A 305 -27.33 31.09 -20.20
C ARG A 305 -26.35 31.93 -19.38
N ASP A 306 -25.20 31.33 -19.12
CA ASP A 306 -24.10 32.01 -18.45
C ASP A 306 -23.50 33.11 -19.36
N PRO A 307 -23.28 34.35 -18.88
CA PRO A 307 -22.86 35.52 -19.69
C PRO A 307 -21.65 35.39 -20.63
N ALA A 308 -20.86 34.31 -20.62
CA ALA A 308 -19.63 34.23 -21.41
C ALA A 308 -19.76 33.54 -22.80
N VAL A 309 -20.86 32.84 -23.13
CA VAL A 309 -20.82 31.89 -24.27
C VAL A 309 -21.35 32.41 -25.62
N ARG A 310 -21.84 33.65 -25.78
CA ARG A 310 -21.92 34.27 -27.13
C ARG A 310 -22.18 35.78 -27.09
N SER A 311 -21.46 36.49 -27.95
CA SER A 311 -21.60 37.91 -28.22
C SER A 311 -22.98 38.29 -28.79
N ARG A 312 -23.61 39.33 -28.20
CA ARG A 312 -24.70 40.25 -28.67
C ARG A 312 -26.06 40.19 -27.95
N PRO A 313 -26.81 41.31 -27.95
CA PRO A 313 -27.41 41.88 -26.73
C PRO A 313 -28.92 41.62 -26.60
N HIS A 314 -29.38 41.73 -25.35
CA HIS A 314 -30.77 41.72 -24.85
C HIS A 314 -31.23 40.39 -24.26
N GLY A 315 -30.93 40.22 -22.97
CA GLY A 315 -31.55 39.25 -22.06
C GLY A 315 -31.15 39.57 -20.62
N LYS A 316 -32.07 39.42 -19.66
CA LYS A 316 -31.86 39.80 -18.24
C LYS A 316 -30.68 39.03 -17.60
N ARG A 317 -29.91 39.71 -16.73
CA ARG A 317 -28.53 39.36 -16.35
C ARG A 317 -28.45 38.46 -15.11
N VAL A 318 -27.59 37.44 -15.14
CA VAL A 318 -27.17 36.62 -13.97
C VAL A 318 -26.40 37.44 -12.92
N GLU A 319 -25.84 38.59 -13.31
CA GLU A 319 -25.14 39.54 -12.42
C GLU A 319 -25.97 39.96 -11.19
N ASP A 320 -27.29 40.01 -11.30
CA ASP A 320 -28.17 40.44 -10.21
C ASP A 320 -28.28 39.38 -9.09
N PHE A 321 -28.09 38.09 -9.41
CA PHE A 321 -28.04 37.01 -8.41
C PHE A 321 -26.83 37.17 -7.48
N TRP A 322 -25.65 37.42 -8.06
CA TRP A 322 -24.39 37.53 -7.31
C TRP A 322 -24.28 38.83 -6.52
N LYS A 323 -24.79 39.95 -7.03
CA LYS A 323 -24.86 41.23 -6.31
C LYS A 323 -25.75 41.20 -5.07
N SER A 324 -26.79 40.35 -5.05
CA SER A 324 -27.74 40.27 -3.93
C SER A 324 -27.26 39.46 -2.71
N ARG A 325 -26.18 38.66 -2.85
CA ARG A 325 -25.71 37.72 -1.81
C ARG A 325 -24.30 37.99 -1.27
N THR A 326 -23.57 38.96 -1.81
CA THR A 326 -22.24 39.35 -1.32
C THR A 326 -22.28 40.24 -0.07
N ASN A 327 -23.45 40.74 0.35
CA ASN A 327 -23.61 41.62 1.53
C ASN A 327 -24.35 41.00 2.73
N LYS A 328 -24.37 39.67 2.88
CA LYS A 328 -24.82 39.03 4.12
C LYS A 328 -23.68 38.27 4.77
N THR A 329 -22.99 38.94 5.70
CA THR A 329 -22.28 38.32 6.81
C THR A 329 -23.32 37.50 7.60
N CYS A 330 -23.33 36.19 7.41
CA CYS A 330 -24.10 35.30 8.26
C CYS A 330 -23.23 34.94 9.46
N CYS A 331 -23.41 35.66 10.56
CA CYS A 331 -23.09 35.17 11.89
C CYS A 331 -23.84 33.84 12.08
N LEU A 332 -23.11 32.75 12.30
CA LEU A 332 -23.68 31.56 12.92
C LEU A 332 -23.86 31.88 14.41
N ALA A 333 -25.12 31.90 14.83
CA ALA A 333 -25.53 31.99 16.22
C ALA A 333 -24.98 30.79 17.00
N SER A 334 -24.01 31.07 17.86
CA SER A 334 -23.56 30.19 18.92
C SER A 334 -24.42 30.34 20.17
N ARG A 335 -24.60 29.24 20.92
CA ARG A 335 -24.94 29.08 22.36
C ARG A 335 -26.38 28.61 22.69
N PRO A 336 -26.59 27.77 23.74
CA PRO A 336 -26.00 27.82 25.10
C PRO A 336 -25.23 26.55 25.51
N SER A 337 -24.28 26.55 26.45
CA SER A 337 -24.27 27.22 27.76
C SER A 337 -22.88 27.74 28.19
N SER A 338 -22.91 28.94 28.76
CA SER A 338 -21.90 29.63 29.58
C SER A 338 -21.57 28.84 30.86
N SER A 339 -20.32 28.86 31.34
CA SER A 339 -19.72 29.96 32.14
C SER A 339 -18.19 29.89 31.97
N PHE A 340 -17.37 30.94 31.91
CA PHE A 340 -17.33 32.24 32.56
C PHE A 340 -16.51 33.20 31.67
N CYS A 341 -16.78 34.49 31.76
CA CYS A 341 -16.12 35.56 31.01
C CYS A 341 -15.16 36.35 31.93
N LEU A 342 -14.14 36.96 31.31
CA LEU A 342 -13.43 38.19 31.71
C LEU A 342 -12.41 38.12 32.87
N LEU A 343 -11.13 38.40 32.59
CA LEU A 343 -10.57 39.76 32.48
C LEU A 343 -9.13 39.74 31.96
N ALA A 344 -8.81 40.71 31.12
CA ALA A 344 -7.47 41.05 30.66
C ALA A 344 -6.69 41.83 31.74
N GLY A 345 -5.35 41.69 31.76
CA GLY A 345 -4.49 42.49 32.62
C GLY A 345 -2.99 42.33 32.33
N GLN A 346 -2.46 43.24 31.53
CA GLN A 346 -1.13 43.89 31.61
C GLN A 346 0.14 43.11 31.98
N SER A 347 1.04 43.05 30.99
CA SER A 347 2.46 43.47 30.99
C SER A 347 3.37 43.34 32.23
N ARG A 348 4.58 42.82 31.92
CA ARG A 348 5.93 43.18 32.41
C ARG A 348 6.56 42.42 33.60
N ASN A 349 7.83 42.05 33.33
CA ASN A 349 9.03 42.00 34.18
C ASN A 349 9.48 40.67 34.79
N LEU A 350 10.63 40.21 34.26
CA LEU A 350 11.91 39.98 34.96
C LEU A 350 11.87 39.27 36.33
N SER A 351 12.45 38.07 36.43
CA SER A 351 13.81 37.86 36.98
C SER A 351 14.01 36.46 37.58
N ASN A 352 15.23 35.96 37.37
CA ASN A 352 15.94 34.85 38.01
C ASN A 352 15.52 34.46 39.44
N ALA A 353 15.53 33.15 39.73
CA ALA A 353 16.43 32.59 40.75
C ALA A 353 16.46 31.06 40.70
N ALA A 354 17.67 30.53 40.76
CA ALA A 354 18.02 29.12 40.84
C ALA A 354 17.79 28.51 42.24
N ALA A 355 17.77 27.17 42.29
CA ALA A 355 18.56 26.31 43.18
C ALA A 355 17.76 25.14 43.79
N MET A 356 18.04 23.94 43.27
CA MET A 356 18.60 22.80 44.03
C MET A 356 17.88 22.37 45.32
N ARG A 357 17.26 21.19 45.30
CA ARG A 357 17.48 20.17 46.35
C ARG A 357 17.18 18.76 45.85
N LEU A 358 18.19 17.92 46.08
CA LEU A 358 18.35 16.50 45.82
C LEU A 358 17.65 15.68 46.94
N VAL A 359 17.39 14.39 46.63
CA VAL A 359 17.63 13.19 47.47
C VAL A 359 16.46 12.46 48.19
N ILE A 360 16.22 11.23 47.68
CA ILE A 360 15.90 9.93 48.34
C ILE A 360 14.42 9.71 48.77
N VAL A 361 13.67 8.68 48.34
CA VAL A 361 13.87 7.20 48.40
C VAL A 361 13.12 6.48 47.25
N PRO A 362 13.59 5.30 46.77
CA PRO A 362 13.07 4.51 45.64
C PRO A 362 12.11 3.38 46.08
N PHE A 363 11.81 2.44 45.15
CA PHE A 363 10.96 1.23 45.24
C PHE A 363 9.55 1.37 44.67
N CYS A 364 9.43 1.16 43.35
CA CYS A 364 8.34 0.43 42.66
C CYS A 364 8.45 0.71 41.15
N LEU A 365 9.42 0.12 40.44
CA LEU A 365 9.53 0.32 38.98
C LEU A 365 10.34 -0.77 38.25
N VAL A 366 10.31 -2.03 38.71
CA VAL A 366 11.04 -3.15 38.05
C VAL A 366 10.10 -4.26 37.52
N SER A 367 8.79 -4.16 37.71
CA SER A 367 7.87 -5.28 37.39
C SER A 367 7.13 -5.16 36.06
N LEU A 368 7.52 -4.26 35.14
CA LEU A 368 6.83 -4.05 33.86
C LEU A 368 7.76 -4.08 32.62
N ALA A 369 9.06 -4.25 32.81
CA ALA A 369 10.03 -4.39 31.70
C ALA A 369 10.39 -5.85 31.38
N THR A 370 10.00 -6.81 32.22
CA THR A 370 10.36 -8.22 32.12
C THR A 370 9.44 -9.06 31.22
N ALA A 371 8.34 -8.50 30.69
CA ALA A 371 7.38 -9.24 29.87
C ALA A 371 7.71 -9.28 28.36
N ARG A 372 8.80 -8.65 27.90
CA ARG A 372 9.15 -8.54 26.48
C ARG A 372 10.26 -9.46 25.98
N PHE A 373 10.77 -10.35 26.85
CA PHE A 373 11.72 -11.41 26.49
C PHE A 373 11.51 -12.72 27.26
N THR A 374 10.44 -12.83 28.04
CA THR A 374 9.98 -14.16 28.46
C THR A 374 9.58 -14.94 27.21
N PRO A 375 9.97 -16.22 27.06
CA PRO A 375 9.25 -17.09 26.15
C PRO A 375 7.78 -16.96 26.56
N HIS A 376 6.92 -16.53 25.63
CA HIS A 376 5.49 -16.77 25.83
C HIS A 376 5.37 -18.25 26.18
N SER A 377 4.55 -18.54 27.20
CA SER A 377 4.23 -19.91 27.61
C SER A 377 4.09 -20.77 26.37
N ILE A 378 4.69 -21.97 26.38
CA ILE A 378 4.60 -23.02 25.37
C ILE A 378 3.13 -23.25 24.99
N SER A 379 2.63 -22.38 24.12
CA SER A 379 1.26 -22.32 23.65
C SER A 379 1.37 -22.74 22.21
N GLU A 380 1.32 -24.06 22.02
CA GLU A 380 1.33 -24.77 20.74
C GLU A 380 2.37 -24.28 19.72
N THR A 381 3.54 -24.92 19.69
CA THR A 381 4.43 -24.86 18.52
C THR A 381 3.62 -25.16 17.25
N VAL A 382 3.57 -24.21 16.32
CA VAL A 382 2.88 -24.38 15.03
C VAL A 382 3.83 -25.05 14.04
N HIS A 383 3.57 -26.32 13.77
CA HIS A 383 4.26 -27.11 12.74
C HIS A 383 3.76 -26.77 11.33
N LEU A 384 4.51 -27.07 10.26
CA LEU A 384 4.13 -26.64 8.90
C LEU A 384 2.79 -27.21 8.42
N GLU A 385 2.35 -28.33 8.97
CA GLU A 385 1.05 -28.96 8.68
C GLU A 385 -0.14 -28.02 8.92
N LYS A 386 0.05 -27.08 9.85
CA LYS A 386 -0.89 -26.04 10.18
C LYS A 386 -0.93 -24.89 9.14
N LEU A 387 0.16 -24.67 8.37
CA LEU A 387 0.23 -23.69 7.27
C LEU A 387 -0.44 -24.17 5.97
N GLU A 388 -0.95 -25.40 5.91
CA GLU A 388 -1.45 -26.05 4.68
C GLU A 388 -2.81 -25.53 4.17
N THR A 389 -3.34 -24.42 4.69
CA THR A 389 -4.65 -23.89 4.31
C THR A 389 -4.67 -23.21 2.93
N ARG A 390 -3.51 -22.99 2.31
CA ARG A 390 -3.40 -22.39 0.97
C ARG A 390 -3.68 -23.41 -0.14
N PRO A 391 -4.31 -23.00 -1.26
CA PRO A 391 -4.58 -23.92 -2.37
C PRO A 391 -3.29 -24.63 -2.80
N ALA A 392 -3.36 -25.96 -2.95
CA ALA A 392 -2.24 -26.75 -3.43
C ALA A 392 -1.75 -26.19 -4.78
N TYR A 393 -0.46 -25.88 -4.87
CA TYR A 393 0.20 -25.57 -6.13
C TYR A 393 0.34 -26.86 -6.95
N ASP A 394 0.08 -26.76 -8.25
CA ASP A 394 0.15 -27.90 -9.16
C ASP A 394 1.62 -28.15 -9.54
N VAL A 395 2.20 -29.22 -8.98
CA VAL A 395 3.59 -29.60 -9.25
C VAL A 395 3.66 -30.30 -10.61
N ARG A 396 4.32 -29.67 -11.57
CA ARG A 396 4.38 -30.14 -12.97
C ARG A 396 5.77 -30.60 -13.36
N THR A 397 5.87 -31.36 -14.43
CA THR A 397 7.14 -31.60 -15.13
C THR A 397 7.22 -30.73 -16.38
N LEU A 398 8.37 -30.13 -16.63
CA LEU A 398 8.69 -29.36 -17.83
C LEU A 398 9.90 -29.95 -18.54
N GLU A 399 9.87 -29.93 -19.87
CA GLU A 399 11.04 -30.26 -20.70
C GLU A 399 11.71 -28.98 -21.18
N GLN A 400 13.05 -28.99 -21.20
CA GLN A 400 13.83 -27.91 -21.81
C GLN A 400 13.58 -27.88 -23.32
N ASN A 401 13.45 -26.69 -23.90
CA ASN A 401 13.26 -26.54 -25.33
C ASN A 401 14.52 -26.96 -26.11
N ALA A 402 14.36 -27.31 -27.39
CA ALA A 402 15.47 -27.75 -28.25
C ALA A 402 16.56 -26.67 -28.45
N ASP A 403 16.25 -25.39 -28.25
CA ASP A 403 17.19 -24.27 -28.29
C ASP A 403 17.92 -24.02 -26.96
N GLY A 404 17.65 -24.84 -25.93
CA GLY A 404 18.23 -24.71 -24.59
C GLY A 404 17.46 -23.76 -23.66
N SER A 405 16.43 -23.07 -24.13
CA SER A 405 15.59 -22.23 -23.29
C SER A 405 14.64 -23.05 -22.42
N MET A 406 14.21 -22.50 -21.29
CA MET A 406 13.17 -23.11 -20.45
C MET A 406 11.80 -22.55 -20.81
N PRO A 407 10.74 -23.40 -20.88
CA PRO A 407 9.39 -22.89 -21.06
C PRO A 407 8.98 -21.90 -19.96
N TYR A 408 8.31 -20.83 -20.38
CA TYR A 408 7.64 -19.89 -19.50
C TYR A 408 6.45 -20.53 -18.79
N PHE A 409 6.28 -20.18 -17.51
CA PHE A 409 5.03 -20.41 -16.79
C PHE A 409 3.88 -19.64 -17.45
N ASN A 410 2.64 -20.02 -17.15
CA ASN A 410 1.47 -19.39 -17.77
C ASN A 410 1.43 -17.87 -17.54
N TYR A 411 1.80 -17.43 -16.34
CA TYR A 411 1.86 -16.01 -16.00
C TYR A 411 3.02 -15.27 -16.68
N GLU A 412 4.08 -15.98 -17.09
CA GLU A 412 5.23 -15.43 -17.81
C GLU A 412 4.93 -15.30 -19.31
N ARG A 413 4.19 -16.25 -19.89
CA ARG A 413 3.68 -16.16 -21.27
C ARG A 413 2.77 -14.95 -21.48
N LEU A 414 2.12 -14.48 -20.41
CA LEU A 414 1.38 -13.23 -20.39
C LEU A 414 2.32 -12.05 -20.12
N HIS A 415 3.26 -11.81 -21.04
CA HIS A 415 4.14 -10.64 -21.05
C HIS A 415 3.79 -9.71 -22.22
N LEU A 416 4.13 -8.44 -22.09
CA LEU A 416 3.88 -7.42 -23.09
C LEU A 416 5.00 -7.33 -24.11
N THR A 417 4.59 -7.13 -25.35
CA THR A 417 5.39 -6.70 -26.49
C THR A 417 5.14 -5.22 -26.82
N SER A 418 6.01 -4.60 -27.60
CA SER A 418 5.83 -3.19 -28.04
C SER A 418 4.53 -2.98 -28.81
N ALA A 419 4.01 -4.01 -29.49
CA ALA A 419 2.73 -3.95 -30.19
C ALA A 419 1.55 -3.94 -29.21
N GLU A 420 1.59 -4.76 -28.16
CA GLU A 420 0.55 -4.82 -27.13
C GLU A 420 0.50 -3.55 -26.29
N VAL A 421 1.66 -2.97 -25.98
CA VAL A 421 1.76 -1.66 -25.35
C VAL A 421 1.06 -0.59 -26.20
N LYS A 422 1.29 -0.56 -27.52
CA LYS A 422 0.55 0.37 -28.41
C LYS A 422 -0.94 0.07 -28.45
N ALA A 423 -1.35 -1.19 -28.33
CA ALA A 423 -2.76 -1.58 -28.27
C ALA A 423 -3.48 -1.04 -27.01
N ILE A 424 -2.75 -0.72 -25.93
CA ILE A 424 -3.30 -0.05 -24.74
C ILE A 424 -3.98 1.27 -25.11
N GLN A 425 -3.45 2.02 -26.07
CA GLN A 425 -4.05 3.27 -26.54
C GLN A 425 -5.51 3.05 -26.98
N LYS A 426 -5.77 1.97 -27.71
CA LYS A 426 -7.11 1.60 -28.16
C LYS A 426 -8.00 1.15 -27.00
N LYS A 427 -7.44 0.42 -26.03
CA LYS A 427 -8.15 0.01 -24.80
C LYS A 427 -8.60 1.25 -23.99
N LEU A 428 -7.68 2.18 -23.71
CA LEU A 428 -7.98 3.44 -23.03
C LEU A 428 -9.00 4.28 -23.79
N SER A 429 -8.85 4.41 -25.11
CA SER A 429 -9.78 5.16 -25.95
C SER A 429 -11.21 4.59 -25.92
N ARG A 430 -11.34 3.27 -25.83
CA ARG A 430 -12.65 2.58 -25.77
C ARG A 430 -13.32 2.73 -24.41
N THR A 431 -12.54 2.72 -23.33
CA THR A 431 -13.08 2.75 -21.96
C THR A 431 -13.32 4.17 -21.47
N PHE A 432 -12.37 5.08 -21.66
CA PHE A 432 -12.45 6.45 -21.13
C PHE A 432 -12.74 7.50 -22.23
N GLY A 433 -12.69 7.12 -23.51
CA GLY A 433 -12.85 8.05 -24.64
C GLY A 433 -11.53 8.54 -25.20
N ARG A 434 -11.55 9.08 -26.43
CA ARG A 434 -10.34 9.41 -27.20
C ARG A 434 -9.38 10.38 -26.51
N LYS A 435 -9.89 11.32 -25.70
CA LYS A 435 -9.07 12.30 -24.98
C LYS A 435 -8.10 11.66 -23.97
N TRP A 436 -8.42 10.47 -23.45
CA TRP A 436 -7.60 9.71 -22.50
C TRP A 436 -6.66 8.71 -23.17
N SER A 437 -6.65 8.66 -24.50
CA SER A 437 -5.80 7.73 -25.25
C SER A 437 -4.33 7.95 -24.95
N HIS A 438 -3.91 9.18 -24.66
CA HIS A 438 -2.53 9.60 -24.45
C HIS A 438 -1.83 8.93 -23.25
N TYR A 439 -2.57 8.45 -22.25
CA TYR A 439 -2.01 7.76 -21.08
C TYR A 439 -1.31 6.44 -21.42
N TRP A 440 -1.49 5.90 -22.63
CA TRP A 440 -0.79 4.70 -23.07
C TRP A 440 0.75 4.86 -22.97
N ASN A 441 1.25 6.07 -23.18
CA ASN A 441 2.67 6.40 -23.10
C ASN A 441 3.27 6.12 -21.71
N LEU A 442 2.47 6.13 -20.65
CA LEU A 442 2.92 5.80 -19.30
C LEU A 442 3.37 4.34 -19.19
N PHE A 443 2.91 3.47 -20.08
CA PHE A 443 3.21 2.04 -20.07
C PHE A 443 4.24 1.64 -21.13
N SER A 444 4.78 2.61 -21.87
CA SER A 444 5.78 2.38 -22.91
C SER A 444 7.08 1.84 -22.32
N PHE A 445 7.69 0.86 -23.01
CA PHE A 445 9.08 0.46 -22.76
C PHE A 445 10.04 1.63 -23.01
N SER A 446 11.21 1.57 -22.40
CA SER A 446 12.26 2.54 -22.71
C SER A 446 12.74 2.37 -24.16
N SER A 447 13.14 3.48 -24.77
CA SER A 447 13.87 3.45 -26.04
C SER A 447 15.25 2.83 -25.89
N ILE A 448 15.81 2.87 -24.68
CA ILE A 448 17.01 2.13 -24.30
C ILE A 448 16.64 0.67 -24.12
N ASP A 449 17.44 -0.23 -24.69
CA ASP A 449 17.42 -1.65 -24.42
C ASP A 449 18.65 -2.01 -23.58
N VAL A 450 18.45 -2.27 -22.29
CA VAL A 450 19.57 -2.45 -21.36
C VAL A 450 20.37 -3.73 -21.62
N THR A 451 19.87 -4.63 -22.48
CA THR A 451 20.60 -5.84 -22.91
C THR A 451 21.44 -5.63 -24.16
N GLN A 452 21.20 -4.55 -24.91
CA GLN A 452 21.87 -4.26 -26.19
C GLN A 452 22.71 -2.98 -26.15
N ASP A 453 22.26 -1.97 -25.40
CA ASP A 453 22.91 -0.66 -25.33
C ASP A 453 23.95 -0.62 -24.21
N HIS A 454 25.19 -0.29 -24.54
CA HIS A 454 26.31 -0.25 -23.59
C HIS A 454 26.76 1.18 -23.27
N ASN A 455 27.44 1.36 -22.13
CA ASN A 455 27.97 2.65 -21.65
C ASN A 455 26.91 3.75 -21.49
N LEU A 456 25.75 3.36 -20.94
CA LEU A 456 24.63 4.26 -20.70
C LEU A 456 24.96 5.25 -19.56
N PRO A 457 24.72 6.56 -19.73
CA PRO A 457 24.82 7.50 -18.63
C PRO A 457 23.72 7.22 -17.61
N VAL A 458 24.08 7.33 -16.33
CA VAL A 458 23.12 7.14 -15.23
C VAL A 458 22.43 8.47 -14.93
N ASP A 459 21.10 8.45 -14.92
CA ASP A 459 20.28 9.60 -14.57
C ASP A 459 20.05 9.67 -13.06
N TYR A 460 20.66 10.68 -12.43
CA TYR A 460 20.45 11.00 -11.01
C TYR A 460 19.51 12.20 -10.82
N THR A 461 18.76 12.61 -11.84
CA THR A 461 17.78 13.69 -11.71
C THR A 461 16.43 13.12 -11.30
N LEU A 462 15.82 13.69 -10.25
CA LEU A 462 14.50 13.30 -9.76
C LEU A 462 13.51 14.44 -9.98
N THR A 463 12.27 14.10 -10.35
CA THR A 463 11.25 15.05 -10.82
C THR A 463 10.43 15.73 -9.72
N GLY A 464 10.56 15.27 -8.48
CA GLY A 464 9.90 15.87 -7.33
C GLY A 464 10.68 17.03 -6.71
N PRO A 465 10.10 17.71 -5.72
CA PRO A 465 10.75 18.80 -4.99
C PRO A 465 12.10 18.36 -4.38
N ASP A 466 13.06 19.30 -4.29
CA ASP A 466 14.37 19.10 -3.67
C ASP A 466 15.17 17.90 -4.19
N ASN A 467 15.01 17.60 -5.48
CA ASN A 467 15.62 16.46 -6.17
C ASN A 467 15.26 15.13 -5.47
N CYS A 468 13.96 14.95 -5.21
CA CYS A 468 13.36 13.74 -4.64
C CYS A 468 12.41 13.06 -5.63
N LYS A 469 12.10 11.79 -5.43
CA LYS A 469 11.00 11.11 -6.16
C LYS A 469 9.68 11.83 -5.84
N PRO A 470 8.75 12.00 -6.80
CA PRO A 470 7.43 12.53 -6.53
C PRO A 470 6.72 11.74 -5.42
N PHE A 471 5.99 12.46 -4.58
CA PHE A 471 5.34 11.92 -3.38
C PHE A 471 3.87 12.35 -3.36
N PRO A 472 2.96 11.60 -2.69
CA PRO A 472 1.56 12.01 -2.55
C PRO A 472 1.40 13.47 -2.12
N GLY A 473 0.63 14.23 -2.90
CA GLY A 473 0.40 15.67 -2.72
C GLY A 473 1.23 16.57 -3.64
N ASP A 474 2.29 16.05 -4.27
CA ASP A 474 3.07 16.82 -5.25
C ASP A 474 2.32 17.00 -6.57
N ALA A 475 2.59 18.09 -7.28
CA ALA A 475 2.06 18.29 -8.64
C ALA A 475 2.54 17.22 -9.64
N ALA A 476 3.73 16.63 -9.41
CA ALA A 476 4.29 15.56 -10.23
C ALA A 476 3.78 14.15 -9.85
N TRP A 477 3.09 14.01 -8.70
CA TRP A 477 2.46 12.75 -8.31
C TRP A 477 1.44 12.32 -9.35
N PRO A 478 1.33 11.02 -9.68
CA PRO A 478 0.34 10.59 -10.66
C PRO A 478 -1.06 10.98 -10.21
N SER A 479 -1.78 11.64 -11.12
CA SER A 479 -3.16 12.04 -10.92
C SER A 479 -4.06 10.82 -10.77
N PHE A 480 -5.26 11.03 -10.21
CA PHE A 480 -6.28 9.99 -10.13
C PHE A 480 -6.46 9.22 -11.44
N TRP A 481 -6.46 9.92 -12.57
CA TRP A 481 -6.65 9.34 -13.90
C TRP A 481 -5.50 8.46 -14.39
N GLU A 482 -4.28 8.77 -13.98
CA GLU A 482 -3.11 7.96 -14.31
C GLU A 482 -3.13 6.65 -13.52
N TRP A 483 -3.51 6.70 -12.24
CA TRP A 483 -3.76 5.49 -11.43
C TRP A 483 -4.91 4.65 -12.00
N GLN A 484 -5.99 5.32 -12.39
CA GLN A 484 -7.15 4.70 -13.02
C GLN A 484 -6.82 4.08 -14.40
N ALA A 485 -5.85 4.63 -15.13
CA ALA A 485 -5.34 4.03 -16.35
C ALA A 485 -4.55 2.76 -16.02
N LEU A 486 -3.66 2.81 -15.02
CA LEU A 486 -2.87 1.66 -14.56
C LEU A 486 -3.80 0.52 -14.12
N ASP A 487 -4.78 0.78 -13.27
CA ASP A 487 -5.77 -0.20 -12.79
C ASP A 487 -6.51 -0.91 -13.95
N LEU A 488 -6.97 -0.14 -14.95
CA LEU A 488 -7.63 -0.71 -16.11
C LEU A 488 -6.71 -1.64 -16.91
N VAL A 489 -5.45 -1.25 -17.11
CA VAL A 489 -4.52 -2.01 -17.96
C VAL A 489 -3.95 -3.23 -17.25
N THR A 490 -3.79 -3.18 -15.93
CA THR A 490 -3.43 -4.33 -15.09
C THR A 490 -4.61 -5.29 -14.89
N GLY A 491 -5.83 -4.88 -15.23
CA GLY A 491 -7.03 -5.71 -15.16
C GLY A 491 -7.65 -5.75 -13.77
N GLY A 492 -7.58 -4.65 -13.02
CA GLY A 492 -8.12 -4.55 -11.66
C GLY A 492 -7.13 -5.00 -10.58
N ALA A 493 -5.86 -5.17 -10.91
CA ALA A 493 -4.84 -5.65 -9.96
C ALA A 493 -4.22 -4.51 -9.12
N LEU A 494 -4.60 -3.25 -9.37
CA LEU A 494 -4.10 -2.13 -8.58
C LEU A 494 -4.89 -2.04 -7.27
N ILE A 495 -4.19 -2.15 -6.17
CA ILE A 495 -4.72 -2.00 -4.82
C ILE A 495 -4.30 -0.63 -4.31
N LYS A 496 -5.22 0.05 -3.63
CA LYS A 496 -4.96 1.23 -2.82
C LYS A 496 -5.16 0.86 -1.34
N PRO A 497 -4.15 0.25 -0.71
CA PRO A 497 -4.30 -0.36 0.61
C PRO A 497 -4.18 0.69 1.71
N VAL A 498 -4.76 0.37 2.86
CA VAL A 498 -4.60 1.12 4.12
C VAL A 498 -3.96 0.20 5.16
N PRO A 499 -3.12 0.73 6.08
CA PRO A 499 -2.49 -0.10 7.11
C PRO A 499 -3.53 -0.87 7.92
N GLN A 500 -3.24 -2.09 8.34
CA GLN A 500 -4.29 -2.95 8.89
C GLN A 500 -4.81 -2.48 10.23
N ALA A 501 -3.91 -1.94 11.05
CA ALA A 501 -4.26 -1.36 12.33
C ALA A 501 -5.11 -0.08 12.20
N HIS A 502 -5.43 0.41 10.99
CA HIS A 502 -6.27 1.60 10.81
C HIS A 502 -7.61 1.52 11.55
N VAL A 503 -8.18 0.31 11.70
CA VAL A 503 -9.44 0.06 12.42
C VAL A 503 -9.37 0.44 13.90
N CYS A 504 -8.16 0.46 14.48
CA CYS A 504 -7.91 0.85 15.87
C CYS A 504 -7.96 2.36 16.12
N TYR A 505 -8.08 3.18 15.08
CA TYR A 505 -7.95 4.63 15.19
C TYR A 505 -9.15 5.37 14.60
N SER A 506 -9.71 6.32 15.34
CA SER A 506 -10.87 7.10 14.87
C SER A 506 -10.52 8.12 13.78
N ASN A 507 -9.25 8.48 13.63
CA ASN A 507 -8.82 9.47 12.63
C ASN A 507 -8.86 8.93 11.20
N SER A 508 -8.86 7.59 11.02
CA SER A 508 -8.91 6.92 9.72
C SER A 508 -10.35 6.67 9.24
N THR A 509 -11.26 6.27 10.14
CA THR A 509 -12.63 5.81 9.82
C THR A 509 -13.73 6.70 10.39
N GLY A 510 -13.41 7.70 11.21
CA GLY A 510 -14.37 8.52 11.97
C GLY A 510 -14.82 7.90 13.31
N SER A 511 -14.62 6.59 13.51
CA SER A 511 -14.88 5.88 14.77
C SER A 511 -14.06 4.60 14.89
N VAL A 512 -13.55 4.29 16.08
CA VAL A 512 -12.82 3.02 16.32
C VAL A 512 -13.77 1.83 16.19
N ASP A 513 -13.42 0.88 15.32
CA ASP A 513 -14.05 -0.44 15.31
C ASP A 513 -13.37 -1.31 16.36
N LYS A 514 -14.00 -1.40 17.55
CA LYS A 514 -13.41 -2.10 18.69
C LYS A 514 -13.20 -3.59 18.42
N THR A 515 -14.15 -4.25 17.77
CA THR A 515 -14.07 -5.68 17.50
C THR A 515 -12.99 -5.99 16.46
N ALA A 516 -12.92 -5.20 15.38
CA ALA A 516 -11.86 -5.34 14.41
C ALA A 516 -10.48 -5.01 15.03
N CYS A 517 -10.40 -3.98 15.87
CA CYS A 517 -9.15 -3.64 16.57
C CYS A 517 -8.70 -4.73 17.54
N GLU A 518 -9.60 -5.28 18.35
CA GLU A 518 -9.32 -6.41 19.25
C GLU A 518 -8.82 -7.62 18.43
N THR A 519 -9.51 -7.95 17.33
CA THR A 519 -9.10 -9.04 16.43
C THR A 519 -7.70 -8.80 15.85
N VAL A 520 -7.41 -7.61 15.33
CA VAL A 520 -6.09 -7.28 14.78
C VAL A 520 -5.01 -7.30 15.87
N SER A 521 -5.33 -6.84 17.08
CA SER A 521 -4.39 -6.79 18.21
C SER A 521 -4.04 -8.19 18.74
N GLU A 522 -5.04 -9.05 18.95
CA GLU A 522 -4.85 -10.44 19.42
C GLU A 522 -4.02 -11.26 18.43
N ASN A 523 -4.16 -10.95 17.15
CA ASN A 523 -3.50 -11.66 16.08
C ASN A 523 -2.23 -10.97 15.58
N TRP A 524 -1.80 -9.84 16.14
CA TRP A 524 -0.67 -9.06 15.59
C TRP A 524 0.64 -9.84 15.55
N HIS A 525 0.89 -10.64 16.60
CA HIS A 525 1.98 -11.63 16.68
C HIS A 525 1.49 -13.07 16.45
N GLY A 526 0.26 -13.22 15.97
CA GLY A 526 -0.35 -14.53 15.77
C GLY A 526 0.35 -15.28 14.64
N GLN A 527 0.81 -16.50 14.93
CA GLN A 527 1.55 -17.38 14.01
C GLN A 527 0.77 -17.75 12.72
N TYR A 528 -0.53 -17.51 12.70
CA TYR A 528 -1.45 -17.71 11.56
C TYR A 528 -1.97 -16.43 10.93
N TRP A 529 -1.70 -15.28 11.56
CA TRP A 529 -2.04 -13.99 11.00
C TRP A 529 -0.81 -13.49 10.26
N GLN A 530 -0.67 -14.11 9.10
CA GLN A 530 0.21 -13.81 7.97
C GLN A 530 -0.01 -12.40 7.41
N ASN A 531 -0.33 -11.44 8.25
CA ASN A 531 -0.72 -10.11 7.85
C ASN A 531 0.47 -9.25 7.46
N SER A 532 1.72 -9.71 7.55
CA SER A 532 2.84 -9.11 6.79
C SER A 532 3.12 -9.79 5.45
N GLN A 533 2.80 -11.09 5.31
CA GLN A 533 3.16 -11.86 4.11
C GLN A 533 2.03 -11.87 3.07
N ASP A 534 0.78 -12.03 3.55
CA ASP A 534 -0.46 -12.06 2.77
C ASP A 534 -1.18 -10.71 2.71
N ASP A 535 -0.61 -9.70 3.36
CA ASP A 535 -1.00 -8.32 3.15
C ASP A 535 -0.13 -7.67 2.07
N PRO A 536 -0.68 -6.75 1.28
CA PRO A 536 0.10 -6.09 0.23
C PRO A 536 1.14 -5.06 0.74
N ILE A 537 1.08 -4.57 1.98
CA ILE A 537 1.90 -3.44 2.47
C ILE A 537 2.59 -3.61 3.84
N GLU A 538 2.14 -4.50 4.72
CA GLU A 538 2.78 -4.73 6.03
C GLU A 538 4.16 -5.40 5.89
N MET A 539 5.03 -5.26 6.89
CA MET A 539 6.33 -5.90 6.96
C MET A 539 6.55 -6.52 8.34
N LEU A 540 7.45 -7.51 8.43
CA LEU A 540 7.84 -8.08 9.73
C LEU A 540 8.66 -7.10 10.57
N SER A 541 9.24 -6.07 9.95
CA SER A 541 10.04 -5.02 10.59
C SER A 541 9.29 -3.68 10.68
N PRO A 542 8.24 -3.53 11.50
CA PRO A 542 7.42 -2.29 11.54
C PRO A 542 8.23 -1.06 11.96
N LEU A 543 9.34 -1.27 12.69
CA LEU A 543 10.32 -0.24 13.02
C LEU A 543 10.81 0.51 11.78
N TYR A 544 11.09 -0.22 10.69
CA TYR A 544 11.56 0.38 9.44
C TYR A 544 10.42 0.85 8.52
N GLN A 545 9.16 0.64 8.90
CA GLN A 545 7.98 1.27 8.29
C GLN A 545 7.58 2.58 9.00
N GLY A 546 8.36 3.00 10.01
CA GLY A 546 8.17 4.23 10.78
C GLY A 546 7.13 4.12 11.90
N MET A 547 6.73 2.90 12.30
CA MET A 547 5.77 2.66 13.39
C MET A 547 4.47 3.48 13.29
N SER A 548 4.05 3.78 12.06
CA SER A 548 3.09 4.83 11.75
C SER A 548 1.62 4.45 11.96
N CYS A 549 1.34 3.15 12.03
CA CYS A 549 0.01 2.62 12.33
C CYS A 549 0.12 1.18 12.86
N GLN A 550 0.24 1.04 14.17
CA GLN A 550 0.33 -0.26 14.87
C GLN A 550 -0.85 -0.40 15.81
N PRO A 551 -1.24 -1.60 16.27
CA PRO A 551 -2.26 -1.69 17.31
C PRO A 551 -1.80 -0.95 18.58
N PRO A 552 -2.69 -0.25 19.30
CA PRO A 552 -2.31 0.45 20.52
C PRO A 552 -1.71 -0.44 21.63
N SER A 553 -2.01 -1.75 21.61
CA SER A 553 -1.37 -2.75 22.48
C SER A 553 0.11 -2.95 22.20
N GLU A 554 0.52 -2.74 20.95
CA GLU A 554 1.89 -2.93 20.46
C GLU A 554 2.75 -1.68 20.66
N TYR A 555 2.26 -0.59 20.09
CA TYR A 555 2.91 0.71 20.16
C TYR A 555 1.86 1.80 20.23
N ASN A 556 1.84 2.52 21.34
CA ASN A 556 0.97 3.67 21.50
C ASN A 556 1.60 4.89 20.81
N SER A 557 1.10 5.22 19.62
CA SER A 557 1.58 6.34 18.79
C SER A 557 1.28 7.74 19.35
N THR A 558 0.82 7.86 20.60
CA THR A 558 0.68 9.13 21.33
C THR A 558 1.90 9.48 22.19
N VAL A 559 2.87 8.57 22.27
CA VAL A 559 4.06 8.72 23.11
C VAL A 559 5.29 8.08 22.45
N GLY A 560 6.46 8.70 22.60
CA GLY A 560 7.74 8.12 22.20
C GLY A 560 8.27 8.55 20.83
N ALA A 561 9.15 7.72 20.25
CA ALA A 561 9.99 8.11 19.12
C ALA A 561 9.23 8.49 17.85
N PHE A 562 8.05 7.91 17.67
CA PHE A 562 7.21 8.08 16.50
C PHE A 562 5.85 8.69 16.88
N ASP A 563 5.81 9.50 17.95
CA ASP A 563 4.58 10.18 18.39
C ASP A 563 3.99 11.02 17.26
N ASN A 564 2.76 10.66 16.89
CA ASN A 564 1.99 11.31 15.85
C ASN A 564 0.64 11.83 16.40
N GLY A 565 0.50 11.94 17.72
CA GLY A 565 -0.70 12.49 18.36
C GLY A 565 -1.95 11.60 18.20
N ALA A 566 -1.80 10.27 18.23
CA ALA A 566 -2.85 9.26 18.02
C ALA A 566 -3.33 9.10 16.57
N LEU A 567 -2.52 9.42 15.58
CA LEU A 567 -2.91 9.35 14.17
C LEU A 567 -2.37 8.06 13.52
N CYS A 568 -3.23 7.16 13.06
CA CYS A 568 -2.80 6.19 12.06
C CYS A 568 -2.56 6.93 10.73
N THR A 569 -1.38 6.75 10.14
CA THR A 569 -1.03 7.31 8.82
C THR A 569 -0.46 6.24 7.90
N GLN A 570 -0.35 6.54 6.60
CA GLN A 570 0.29 5.64 5.64
C GLN A 570 1.79 5.45 5.93
N GLY A 571 2.47 6.40 6.56
CA GLY A 571 3.91 6.36 6.87
C GLY A 571 4.82 5.73 5.80
N GLY A 572 5.66 4.78 6.22
CA GLY A 572 6.59 4.02 5.37
C GLY A 572 5.94 2.95 4.48
N TYR A 573 4.62 2.80 4.53
CA TYR A 573 3.89 1.85 3.69
C TYR A 573 3.78 2.34 2.24
N PRO A 574 3.82 1.45 1.24
CA PRO A 574 3.52 1.82 -0.15
C PRO A 574 2.14 2.46 -0.27
N SER A 575 1.99 3.45 -1.16
CA SER A 575 0.72 4.15 -1.39
C SER A 575 -0.22 3.37 -2.32
N TYR A 576 0.36 2.61 -3.24
CA TYR A 576 -0.33 1.73 -4.16
C TYR A 576 0.45 0.42 -4.30
N VAL A 577 -0.27 -0.66 -4.58
CA VAL A 577 0.31 -1.98 -4.79
C VAL A 577 -0.28 -2.59 -6.05
N VAL A 578 0.54 -3.24 -6.87
CA VAL A 578 0.03 -4.14 -7.92
C VAL A 578 0.14 -5.57 -7.41
N ASP A 579 -0.99 -6.25 -7.28
CA ASP A 579 -1.03 -7.70 -7.03
C ASP A 579 -0.55 -8.42 -8.30
N VAL A 580 0.71 -8.83 -8.31
CA VAL A 580 1.35 -9.39 -9.50
C VAL A 580 0.96 -10.85 -9.65
N ARG A 581 0.20 -11.13 -10.71
CA ARG A 581 -0.19 -12.48 -11.14
C ARG A 581 0.25 -12.80 -12.57
N THR A 582 0.85 -11.83 -13.27
CA THR A 582 1.36 -11.94 -14.65
C THR A 582 2.58 -11.06 -14.84
N VAL A 583 3.47 -11.44 -15.75
CA VAL A 583 4.61 -10.59 -16.13
C VAL A 583 4.14 -9.29 -16.78
N ALA A 584 3.03 -9.28 -17.52
CA ALA A 584 2.45 -8.07 -18.08
C ALA A 584 2.12 -7.03 -16.99
N GLN A 585 1.54 -7.45 -15.86
CA GLN A 585 1.28 -6.54 -14.73
C GLN A 585 2.58 -5.99 -14.13
N MET A 586 3.61 -6.82 -14.01
CA MET A 586 4.95 -6.40 -13.57
C MET A 586 5.54 -5.34 -14.51
N GLN A 587 5.51 -5.59 -15.82
CA GLN A 587 6.01 -4.64 -16.84
C GLN A 587 5.22 -3.33 -16.85
N LEU A 588 3.89 -3.39 -16.72
CA LEU A 588 3.03 -2.19 -16.63
C LEU A 588 3.40 -1.32 -15.43
N ALA A 589 3.61 -1.94 -14.26
CA ALA A 589 3.97 -1.23 -13.04
C ALA A 589 5.38 -0.61 -13.12
N ILE A 590 6.36 -1.35 -13.63
CA ILE A 590 7.74 -0.89 -13.83
C ILE A 590 7.78 0.28 -14.80
N ASN A 591 7.11 0.14 -15.96
CA ASN A 591 7.05 1.21 -16.96
C ASN A 591 6.33 2.44 -16.41
N PHE A 592 5.20 2.26 -15.72
CA PHE A 592 4.47 3.35 -15.10
C PHE A 592 5.34 4.10 -14.08
N ALA A 593 6.01 3.38 -13.19
CA ALA A 593 6.86 3.97 -12.17
C ALA A 593 8.04 4.74 -12.77
N ARG A 594 8.74 4.15 -13.76
CA ARG A 594 9.82 4.80 -14.48
C ARG A 594 9.34 6.06 -15.20
N ASN A 595 8.27 5.95 -15.99
CA ASN A 595 7.79 7.04 -16.84
C ASN A 595 7.14 8.17 -16.04
N LYS A 596 6.66 7.91 -14.81
CA LYS A 596 6.20 8.94 -13.85
C LYS A 596 7.30 9.42 -12.90
N GLY A 597 8.43 8.72 -12.84
CA GLY A 597 9.53 9.01 -11.92
C GLY A 597 9.23 8.72 -10.46
N ILE A 598 8.15 7.99 -10.13
CA ILE A 598 7.79 7.67 -8.74
C ILE A 598 8.68 6.56 -8.16
N ARG A 599 8.75 6.48 -6.83
CA ARG A 599 9.47 5.42 -6.13
C ARG A 599 8.81 4.06 -6.42
N LEU A 600 9.62 3.09 -6.82
CA LEU A 600 9.21 1.70 -7.00
C LEU A 600 9.74 0.84 -5.85
N VAL A 601 8.88 -0.02 -5.30
CA VAL A 601 9.23 -1.02 -4.29
C VAL A 601 8.80 -2.39 -4.84
N VAL A 602 9.44 -3.47 -4.41
CA VAL A 602 8.91 -4.82 -4.62
C VAL A 602 8.86 -5.52 -3.28
N LYS A 603 7.70 -6.09 -2.97
CA LYS A 603 7.50 -6.90 -1.79
C LYS A 603 7.18 -8.32 -2.22
N ASN A 604 7.86 -9.26 -1.59
CA ASN A 604 7.52 -10.68 -1.66
C ASN A 604 6.77 -11.07 -0.38
N THR A 605 7.51 -11.37 0.69
CA THR A 605 6.97 -11.81 1.98
C THR A 605 6.99 -10.72 3.06
N GLY A 606 7.71 -9.61 2.85
CA GLY A 606 7.87 -8.58 3.89
C GLY A 606 8.89 -8.92 5.00
N HIS A 607 9.70 -9.97 4.80
CA HIS A 607 10.70 -10.48 5.75
C HIS A 607 11.95 -9.61 5.95
N ASP A 608 12.15 -8.59 5.11
CA ASP A 608 13.42 -7.86 5.10
C ASP A 608 13.69 -7.15 6.45
N PHE A 609 14.80 -7.53 7.09
CA PHE A 609 15.23 -7.03 8.39
C PHE A 609 15.60 -5.55 8.39
N SER A 610 15.89 -4.98 7.23
CA SER A 610 16.35 -3.60 7.10
C SER A 610 15.30 -2.66 6.48
N GLY A 611 14.08 -3.12 6.19
CA GLY A 611 13.06 -2.25 5.59
C GLY A 611 13.04 -2.19 4.05
N LYS A 612 13.89 -2.94 3.34
CA LYS A 612 14.10 -2.80 1.88
C LYS A 612 12.85 -3.06 1.04
N SER A 613 11.89 -3.81 1.58
CA SER A 613 10.62 -4.16 0.90
C SER A 613 9.47 -3.18 1.18
N GLY A 614 9.75 -2.05 1.83
CA GLY A 614 8.82 -0.95 2.10
C GLY A 614 9.29 0.38 1.48
N GLY A 615 8.46 1.42 1.61
CA GLY A 615 8.78 2.74 1.07
C GLY A 615 7.59 3.68 1.02
N ALA A 616 7.67 4.80 1.75
CA ALA A 616 6.67 5.85 1.68
C ALA A 616 6.54 6.41 0.25
N GLY A 617 5.30 6.77 -0.13
CA GLY A 617 5.02 7.41 -1.42
C GLY A 617 5.39 6.57 -2.64
N SER A 618 5.36 5.24 -2.52
CA SER A 618 5.78 4.32 -3.58
C SER A 618 4.62 3.57 -4.24
N LEU A 619 4.90 3.03 -5.44
CA LEU A 619 4.17 1.91 -6.02
C LEU A 619 4.94 0.62 -5.69
N SER A 620 4.28 -0.34 -5.04
CA SER A 620 4.87 -1.65 -4.74
C SER A 620 4.39 -2.70 -5.72
N LEU A 621 5.29 -3.57 -6.17
CA LEU A 621 4.95 -4.81 -6.86
C LEU A 621 4.92 -5.94 -5.83
N TRP A 622 3.76 -6.57 -5.66
CA TRP A 622 3.61 -7.67 -4.73
C TRP A 622 3.70 -9.01 -5.48
N THR A 623 4.88 -9.65 -5.41
CA THR A 623 5.19 -10.89 -6.16
C THR A 623 4.76 -12.17 -5.46
N HIS A 624 4.11 -12.03 -4.29
CA HIS A 624 3.73 -13.12 -3.40
C HIS A 624 2.93 -14.23 -4.10
N HIS A 625 2.05 -13.88 -5.04
CA HIS A 625 1.18 -14.84 -5.72
C HIS A 625 1.82 -15.60 -6.89
N LEU A 626 3.10 -15.38 -7.18
CA LEU A 626 3.83 -16.14 -8.20
C LEU A 626 4.31 -17.48 -7.61
N LYS A 627 3.40 -18.46 -7.50
CA LYS A 627 3.58 -19.71 -6.75
C LYS A 627 3.80 -20.97 -7.63
N ASP A 628 3.82 -20.87 -8.95
CA ASP A 628 4.00 -22.05 -9.81
C ASP A 628 5.36 -22.72 -9.57
N VAL A 629 5.38 -24.06 -9.63
CA VAL A 629 6.59 -24.88 -9.48
C VAL A 629 6.63 -25.98 -10.53
N ALA A 630 7.82 -26.34 -10.99
CA ALA A 630 8.00 -27.44 -11.92
C ALA A 630 9.35 -28.13 -11.79
N LEU A 631 9.33 -29.47 -11.87
CA LEU A 631 10.51 -30.30 -12.06
C LEU A 631 10.95 -30.26 -13.53
N VAL A 632 12.26 -30.17 -13.74
CA VAL A 632 12.91 -30.32 -15.04
C VAL A 632 13.85 -31.50 -14.93
N GLU A 633 13.41 -32.68 -15.33
CA GLU A 633 14.15 -33.93 -15.11
C GLU A 633 15.52 -33.95 -15.80
N HIS A 634 15.61 -33.30 -16.96
CA HIS A 634 16.81 -33.26 -17.79
C HIS A 634 17.10 -31.84 -18.24
N TYR A 635 17.69 -31.03 -17.36
CA TYR A 635 18.20 -29.72 -17.71
C TYR A 635 19.66 -29.80 -18.13
N LYS A 636 20.03 -29.07 -19.18
CA LYS A 636 21.40 -28.99 -19.68
C LYS A 636 21.78 -27.55 -20.01
N SER A 637 22.91 -27.10 -19.49
CA SER A 637 23.59 -25.86 -19.86
C SER A 637 25.09 -26.09 -20.02
N ALA A 638 25.86 -25.04 -20.33
CA ALA A 638 27.31 -25.14 -20.46
C ALA A 638 28.00 -25.71 -19.20
N ASN A 639 27.46 -25.41 -18.02
CA ASN A 639 28.10 -25.67 -16.73
C ASN A 639 27.31 -26.61 -15.82
N TYR A 640 26.20 -27.20 -16.29
CA TYR A 640 25.36 -28.09 -15.50
C TYR A 640 24.57 -29.06 -16.38
N SER A 641 24.43 -30.31 -15.93
CA SER A 641 23.56 -31.31 -16.54
C SER A 641 22.95 -32.16 -15.43
N GLY A 642 21.62 -32.20 -15.34
CA GLY A 642 20.93 -32.92 -14.27
C GLY A 642 19.51 -32.42 -14.06
N PRO A 643 18.82 -32.94 -13.03
CA PRO A 643 17.50 -32.46 -12.64
C PRO A 643 17.60 -31.02 -12.11
N ALA A 644 16.61 -30.19 -12.42
CA ALA A 644 16.49 -28.84 -11.90
C ALA A 644 15.04 -28.56 -11.49
N PHE A 645 14.83 -27.51 -10.72
CA PHE A 645 13.49 -27.10 -10.31
C PHE A 645 13.29 -25.63 -10.65
N LYS A 646 12.22 -25.35 -11.38
CA LYS A 646 11.78 -23.99 -11.68
C LYS A 646 10.70 -23.61 -10.68
N ALA A 647 10.83 -22.45 -10.04
CA ALA A 647 9.82 -21.96 -9.11
C ALA A 647 9.58 -20.46 -9.28
N GLY A 648 8.33 -20.05 -9.12
CA GLY A 648 7.92 -18.66 -9.17
C GLY A 648 8.45 -17.86 -7.99
N ALA A 649 8.65 -16.57 -8.20
CA ALA A 649 9.33 -15.70 -7.23
C ALA A 649 8.65 -15.63 -5.86
N GLY A 650 7.35 -15.92 -5.77
CA GLY A 650 6.56 -15.86 -4.55
C GLY A 650 6.58 -17.14 -3.70
N ILE A 651 7.16 -18.25 -4.17
CA ILE A 651 7.17 -19.52 -3.43
C ILE A 651 7.92 -19.36 -2.10
N GLN A 652 7.40 -19.95 -1.03
CA GLN A 652 7.99 -19.92 0.32
C GLN A 652 8.66 -21.26 0.65
N GLY A 653 9.52 -21.27 1.66
CA GLY A 653 10.32 -22.44 2.06
C GLY A 653 9.47 -23.67 2.33
N PHE A 654 8.40 -23.51 3.12
CA PHE A 654 7.49 -24.62 3.43
C PHE A 654 6.80 -25.20 2.18
N GLU A 655 6.48 -24.35 1.20
CA GLU A 655 5.86 -24.76 -0.06
C GLU A 655 6.89 -25.51 -0.94
N ILE A 656 8.08 -24.96 -1.12
CA ILE A 656 9.06 -25.55 -2.04
C ILE A 656 9.59 -26.89 -1.55
N TYR A 657 9.84 -27.04 -0.24
CA TYR A 657 10.34 -28.29 0.33
C TYR A 657 9.29 -29.40 0.28
N LYS A 658 8.01 -29.07 0.47
CA LYS A 658 6.90 -30.02 0.29
C LYS A 658 6.73 -30.42 -1.18
N ALA A 659 6.89 -29.47 -2.10
CA ALA A 659 6.75 -29.73 -3.54
C ALA A 659 7.80 -30.74 -4.03
N ILE A 660 9.05 -30.49 -3.68
CA ILE A 660 10.21 -31.22 -4.21
C ILE A 660 10.37 -32.61 -3.60
N SER A 661 9.98 -32.79 -2.32
CA SER A 661 10.10 -34.08 -1.62
C SER A 661 9.27 -35.19 -2.27
N SER A 662 8.18 -34.83 -2.96
CA SER A 662 7.35 -35.77 -3.73
C SER A 662 8.11 -36.49 -4.86
N PHE A 663 9.29 -35.98 -5.26
CA PHE A 663 10.16 -36.57 -6.27
C PHE A 663 11.39 -37.29 -5.69
N GLY A 664 11.49 -37.45 -4.36
CA GLY A 664 12.71 -37.97 -3.72
C GLY A 664 13.90 -37.02 -3.87
N LEU A 665 13.62 -35.73 -4.00
CA LEU A 665 14.61 -34.68 -4.19
C LEU A 665 14.48 -33.63 -3.07
N THR A 666 15.54 -32.85 -2.88
CA THR A 666 15.56 -31.69 -1.99
C THR A 666 16.29 -30.51 -2.64
N THR A 667 16.22 -29.34 -2.01
CA THR A 667 16.88 -28.12 -2.45
C THR A 667 17.34 -27.29 -1.24
N LEU A 668 17.79 -26.06 -1.47
CA LEU A 668 18.19 -25.13 -0.42
C LEU A 668 17.14 -24.03 -0.27
N GLY A 669 16.79 -23.76 0.99
CA GLY A 669 16.00 -22.64 1.46
C GLY A 669 16.42 -22.29 2.89
N GLY A 670 16.00 -21.12 3.38
CA GLY A 670 16.30 -20.69 4.74
C GLY A 670 15.68 -21.60 5.80
N GLU A 671 16.11 -21.42 7.05
CA GLU A 671 15.49 -22.13 8.18
C GLU A 671 14.06 -21.67 8.41
N CYS A 672 13.80 -20.36 8.35
CA CYS A 672 12.48 -19.77 8.50
C CYS A 672 11.55 -20.22 7.37
N PRO A 673 10.49 -21.01 7.65
CA PRO A 673 9.68 -21.62 6.60
C PRO A 673 8.95 -20.64 5.70
N THR A 674 8.66 -19.46 6.23
CA THR A 674 7.92 -18.40 5.56
C THR A 674 8.78 -17.53 4.64
N VAL A 675 10.10 -17.66 4.67
CA VAL A 675 10.99 -16.95 3.75
C VAL A 675 10.80 -17.50 2.34
N SER A 676 10.88 -16.64 1.33
CA SER A 676 10.87 -17.07 -0.07
C SER A 676 12.28 -17.40 -0.56
N PRO A 677 12.59 -18.67 -0.89
CA PRO A 677 13.92 -19.06 -1.39
C PRO A 677 14.22 -18.42 -2.74
N THR A 678 13.22 -18.14 -3.57
CA THR A 678 13.39 -17.49 -4.88
C THR A 678 13.39 -15.96 -4.84
N GLY A 679 13.22 -15.37 -3.66
CA GLY A 679 13.18 -13.92 -3.45
C GLY A 679 14.52 -13.32 -3.04
N GLY A 680 14.49 -12.39 -2.09
CA GLY A 680 15.68 -11.74 -1.54
C GLY A 680 16.68 -12.72 -0.89
N TRP A 681 16.23 -13.91 -0.48
CA TRP A 681 17.09 -14.94 0.13
C TRP A 681 18.19 -15.40 -0.85
N ILE A 682 17.83 -15.94 -2.02
CA ILE A 682 18.82 -16.41 -3.00
C ILE A 682 19.59 -15.24 -3.61
N MET A 683 18.93 -14.09 -3.82
CA MET A 683 19.58 -12.90 -4.38
C MET A 683 20.61 -12.27 -3.43
N GLY A 684 20.44 -12.43 -2.11
CA GLY A 684 21.40 -11.96 -1.11
C GLY A 684 22.49 -12.97 -0.75
N GLY A 685 22.36 -14.22 -1.19
CA GLY A 685 23.29 -15.31 -0.92
C GLY A 685 22.57 -16.57 -0.47
N GLY A 686 21.82 -16.47 0.62
CA GLY A 686 20.96 -17.54 1.14
C GLY A 686 21.72 -18.66 1.82
N HIS A 687 21.89 -18.60 3.15
CA HIS A 687 22.35 -19.76 3.91
C HIS A 687 21.17 -20.68 4.25
N ALA A 688 21.46 -21.98 4.35
CA ALA A 688 20.48 -23.05 4.57
C ALA A 688 21.04 -24.11 5.52
N PRO A 689 20.20 -24.99 6.10
CA PRO A 689 20.65 -26.17 6.84
C PRO A 689 21.64 -27.05 6.04
N ALA A 690 21.49 -27.09 4.72
CA ALA A 690 22.37 -27.84 3.83
C ALA A 690 23.64 -27.08 3.38
N SER A 691 23.86 -25.84 3.84
CA SER A 691 24.96 -25.00 3.34
C SER A 691 26.35 -25.52 3.68
N GLY A 692 26.49 -26.28 4.77
CA GLY A 692 27.72 -26.99 5.11
C GLY A 692 28.07 -28.14 4.16
N ILE A 693 27.19 -28.52 3.25
CA ILE A 693 27.40 -29.63 2.29
C ILE A 693 27.42 -29.09 0.86
N TRP A 694 26.49 -28.19 0.52
CA TRP A 694 26.27 -27.74 -0.86
C TRP A 694 26.56 -26.25 -1.11
N GLY A 695 27.13 -25.53 -0.14
CA GLY A 695 27.42 -24.09 -0.28
C GLY A 695 26.21 -23.17 -0.11
N MET A 696 26.24 -21.99 -0.71
CA MET A 696 25.19 -20.98 -0.55
C MET A 696 24.06 -21.21 -1.55
N GLY A 697 22.83 -20.81 -1.22
CA GLY A 697 21.66 -20.90 -2.11
C GLY A 697 21.90 -20.27 -3.48
N ALA A 698 22.57 -19.12 -3.52
CA ALA A 698 22.97 -18.45 -4.76
C ALA A 698 23.84 -19.33 -5.68
N ASP A 699 24.58 -20.29 -5.15
CA ASP A 699 25.40 -21.21 -5.93
C ASP A 699 24.55 -22.19 -6.75
N HIS A 700 23.28 -22.38 -6.38
CA HIS A 700 22.36 -23.31 -7.02
C HIS A 700 21.52 -22.69 -8.13
N ALA A 701 21.43 -21.37 -8.22
CA ALA A 701 20.71 -20.73 -9.32
C ALA A 701 21.35 -21.05 -10.68
N LEU A 702 20.52 -21.45 -11.64
CA LEU A 702 20.87 -21.81 -13.01
C LEU A 702 20.37 -20.78 -14.03
N ALA A 703 19.20 -20.18 -13.77
CA ALA A 703 18.66 -19.07 -14.54
C ALA A 703 17.64 -18.27 -13.71
N PHE A 704 17.43 -17.01 -14.08
CA PHE A 704 16.36 -16.15 -13.58
C PHE A 704 15.57 -15.59 -14.76
N GLU A 705 14.25 -15.53 -14.60
CA GLU A 705 13.41 -14.69 -15.46
C GLU A 705 13.20 -13.34 -14.76
N VAL A 706 13.52 -12.25 -15.44
CA VAL A 706 13.68 -10.93 -14.83
C VAL A 706 13.03 -9.86 -15.69
N VAL A 707 12.25 -8.96 -15.10
CA VAL A 707 11.85 -7.72 -15.75
C VAL A 707 12.83 -6.61 -15.37
N THR A 708 13.57 -6.10 -16.35
CA THR A 708 14.61 -5.07 -16.19
C THR A 708 14.02 -3.66 -16.11
N ALA A 709 14.86 -2.66 -15.79
CA ALA A 709 14.41 -1.29 -15.55
C ALA A 709 13.80 -0.62 -16.79
N ASP A 710 14.12 -1.09 -17.99
CA ASP A 710 13.53 -0.68 -19.26
C ASP A 710 12.17 -1.35 -19.57
N GLY A 711 11.74 -2.27 -18.70
CA GLY A 711 10.46 -2.96 -18.71
C GLY A 711 10.43 -4.26 -19.53
N ARG A 712 11.56 -4.76 -20.03
CA ARG A 712 11.60 -5.99 -20.83
C ARG A 712 11.75 -7.23 -19.93
N LEU A 713 11.07 -8.31 -20.29
CA LEU A 713 11.32 -9.63 -19.69
C LEU A 713 12.57 -10.24 -20.36
N VAL A 714 13.54 -10.64 -19.55
CA VAL A 714 14.81 -11.23 -20.02
C VAL A 714 15.16 -12.44 -19.17
N THR A 715 15.86 -13.39 -19.78
CA THR A 715 16.45 -14.53 -19.07
C THR A 715 17.90 -14.19 -18.71
N ALA A 716 18.25 -14.29 -17.42
CA ALA A 716 19.61 -14.17 -16.93
C ALA A 716 20.14 -15.57 -16.56
N SER A 717 21.15 -16.05 -17.28
CA SER A 717 21.79 -17.37 -17.12
C SER A 717 23.28 -17.28 -17.48
N SER A 718 24.00 -18.41 -17.46
CA SER A 718 25.40 -18.44 -17.93
C SER A 718 25.56 -18.03 -19.39
N ASP A 719 24.53 -18.24 -20.21
CA ASP A 719 24.60 -18.09 -21.67
C ASP A 719 23.83 -16.86 -22.17
N HIS A 720 23.00 -16.24 -21.31
CA HIS A 720 22.19 -15.07 -21.63
C HIS A 720 22.27 -14.06 -20.49
N ASN A 721 22.70 -12.82 -20.76
CA ASN A 721 22.88 -11.77 -19.74
C ASN A 721 23.73 -12.24 -18.52
N PRO A 722 24.96 -12.77 -18.75
CA PRO A 722 25.74 -13.46 -17.71
C PRO A 722 26.22 -12.55 -16.57
N ASP A 723 26.36 -11.26 -16.82
CA ASP A 723 26.70 -10.24 -15.83
C ASP A 723 25.52 -9.92 -14.90
N LEU A 724 24.30 -9.82 -15.45
CA LEU A 724 23.07 -9.76 -14.65
C LEU A 724 22.88 -11.05 -13.84
N PHE A 725 23.12 -12.21 -14.45
CA PHE A 725 23.05 -13.50 -13.77
C PHE A 725 24.02 -13.58 -12.59
N TRP A 726 25.26 -13.14 -12.78
CA TRP A 726 26.26 -13.05 -11.71
C TRP A 726 25.81 -12.11 -10.59
N ALA A 727 25.26 -10.95 -10.92
CA ALA A 727 24.80 -9.96 -9.94
C ALA A 727 23.58 -10.46 -9.14
N LEU A 728 22.65 -11.18 -9.76
CA LEU A 728 21.49 -11.76 -9.08
C LEU A 728 21.86 -12.93 -8.14
N ARG A 729 23.07 -13.47 -8.23
CA ARG A 729 23.57 -14.56 -7.36
C ARG A 729 24.40 -14.01 -6.19
N GLY A 730 23.80 -13.16 -5.35
CA GLY A 730 24.45 -12.61 -4.14
C GLY A 730 24.55 -11.08 -4.08
N GLY A 731 24.20 -10.36 -5.13
CA GLY A 731 24.25 -8.89 -5.20
C GLY A 731 23.11 -8.18 -4.43
N GLY A 732 22.15 -8.93 -3.89
CA GLY A 732 20.99 -8.42 -3.19
C GLY A 732 19.76 -8.24 -4.08
N GLY A 733 18.57 -8.39 -3.47
CA GLY A 733 17.30 -8.14 -4.15
C GLY A 733 17.06 -6.66 -4.46
N LEU A 734 16.03 -6.37 -5.27
CA LEU A 734 15.51 -5.01 -5.52
C LEU A 734 16.51 -4.02 -6.12
N THR A 735 17.52 -4.53 -6.82
CA THR A 735 18.64 -3.71 -7.28
C THR A 735 18.83 -3.77 -8.79
N PHE A 736 18.71 -4.95 -9.40
CA PHE A 736 19.04 -5.15 -10.83
C PHE A 736 17.81 -5.37 -11.72
N GLY A 737 16.66 -5.69 -11.13
CA GLY A 737 15.43 -6.06 -11.84
C GLY A 737 14.43 -6.73 -10.90
N VAL A 738 13.25 -7.08 -11.44
CA VAL A 738 12.21 -7.80 -10.70
C VAL A 738 12.14 -9.23 -11.21
N VAL A 739 12.48 -10.20 -10.35
CA VAL A 739 12.48 -11.63 -10.69
C VAL A 739 11.04 -12.16 -10.71
N SER A 740 10.69 -12.91 -11.77
CA SER A 740 9.39 -13.61 -11.88
C SER A 740 9.49 -15.10 -11.56
N SER A 741 10.62 -15.74 -11.86
CA SER A 741 10.93 -17.12 -11.48
C SER A 741 12.44 -17.39 -11.46
N VAL A 742 12.82 -18.49 -10.81
CA VAL A 742 14.19 -18.98 -10.73
C VAL A 742 14.21 -20.45 -11.12
N LEU A 743 15.17 -20.84 -11.95
CA LEU A 743 15.56 -22.23 -12.16
C LEU A 743 16.80 -22.50 -11.30
N PHE A 744 16.77 -23.55 -10.48
CA PHE A 744 17.88 -23.88 -9.59
C PHE A 744 18.12 -25.39 -9.49
N ARG A 745 19.33 -25.75 -9.06
CA ARG A 745 19.78 -27.14 -8.87
C ARG A 745 19.02 -27.80 -7.72
N VAL A 746 18.81 -29.10 -7.88
CA VAL A 746 18.24 -29.95 -6.85
C VAL A 746 19.18 -31.11 -6.55
N HIS A 747 18.96 -31.73 -5.40
CA HIS A 747 19.80 -32.81 -4.88
C HIS A 747 18.93 -34.01 -4.53
N GLU A 748 19.53 -35.20 -4.53
CA GLU A 748 18.86 -36.39 -4.00
C GLU A 748 18.53 -36.18 -2.52
N ASP A 749 17.36 -36.66 -2.11
CA ASP A 749 16.98 -36.61 -0.71
C ASP A 749 17.88 -37.53 0.13
N VAL A 750 18.19 -37.11 1.36
CA VAL A 750 19.16 -37.78 2.24
C VAL A 750 18.61 -37.91 3.66
N PRO A 751 18.98 -38.97 4.39
CA PRO A 751 18.57 -39.11 5.79
C PRO A 751 19.19 -38.01 6.65
N VAL A 752 18.48 -37.62 7.70
CA VAL A 752 18.90 -36.57 8.61
C VAL A 752 18.77 -37.05 10.05
N THR A 753 19.79 -36.77 10.86
CA THR A 753 19.69 -36.83 12.31
C THR A 753 19.66 -35.42 12.87
N SER A 754 18.69 -35.12 13.73
CA SER A 754 18.55 -33.84 14.41
C SER A 754 18.64 -34.04 15.91
N ALA A 755 19.13 -33.04 16.64
CA ALA A 755 19.01 -32.97 18.09
C ALA A 755 18.71 -31.56 18.58
N SER A 756 18.01 -31.49 19.71
CA SER A 756 17.79 -30.27 20.48
C SER A 756 18.25 -30.45 21.91
N TRP A 757 18.71 -29.37 22.53
CA TRP A 757 19.04 -29.33 23.96
C TRP A 757 19.05 -27.89 24.45
N SER A 758 19.00 -27.72 25.77
CA SER A 758 19.27 -26.44 26.42
C SER A 758 20.17 -26.63 27.62
N PHE A 759 21.03 -25.66 27.88
CA PHE A 759 21.79 -25.57 29.14
C PHE A 759 21.92 -24.13 29.57
N GLY A 760 22.03 -23.91 30.88
CA GLY A 760 22.04 -22.57 31.43
C GLY A 760 22.26 -22.52 32.92
N THR A 761 22.15 -21.32 33.48
CA THR A 761 22.31 -21.09 34.91
C THR A 761 21.22 -21.81 35.69
N SER A 762 21.61 -22.50 36.74
CA SER A 762 20.71 -23.31 37.58
C SER A 762 21.16 -23.28 39.03
N ALA A 763 20.46 -24.01 39.92
CA ALA A 763 20.88 -24.17 41.31
C ALA A 763 22.26 -24.84 41.46
N ILE A 764 22.72 -25.57 40.43
CA ILE A 764 23.99 -26.32 40.44
C ILE A 764 24.99 -25.82 39.40
N THR A 765 24.59 -24.96 38.47
CA THR A 765 25.44 -24.43 37.39
C THR A 765 25.53 -22.91 37.51
N THR A 766 26.70 -22.40 37.88
CA THR A 766 26.91 -20.94 38.01
C THR A 766 27.10 -20.28 36.65
N LYS A 767 27.03 -18.95 36.59
CA LYS A 767 27.32 -18.17 35.38
C LYS A 767 28.70 -18.52 34.80
N GLU A 768 29.71 -18.65 35.65
CA GLU A 768 31.07 -18.99 35.25
C GLU A 768 31.14 -20.39 34.62
N THR A 769 30.43 -21.37 35.20
CA THR A 769 30.34 -22.72 34.63
C THR A 769 29.60 -22.74 33.30
N VAL A 770 28.52 -21.96 33.15
CA VAL A 770 27.81 -21.80 31.86
C VAL A 770 28.73 -21.19 30.80
N TYR A 771 29.50 -20.15 31.15
CA TYR A 771 30.46 -19.55 30.23
C TYR A 771 31.59 -20.51 29.86
N ALA A 772 32.06 -21.35 30.78
CA ALA A 772 32.99 -22.43 30.43
C ALA A 772 32.37 -23.42 29.41
N GLY A 773 31.10 -23.79 29.59
CA GLY A 773 30.37 -24.64 28.65
C GLY A 773 30.17 -23.99 27.27
N LEU A 774 29.81 -22.70 27.24
CA LEU A 774 29.74 -21.91 26.00
C LEU A 774 31.09 -21.86 25.29
N LYS A 775 32.18 -21.68 26.05
CA LYS A 775 33.54 -21.66 25.49
C LYS A 775 33.90 -23.00 24.85
N SER A 776 33.58 -24.12 25.51
CA SER A 776 33.74 -25.46 24.93
C SER A 776 32.88 -25.62 23.66
N TRP A 777 31.64 -25.12 23.65
CA TRP A 777 30.79 -25.14 22.46
C TRP A 777 31.40 -24.35 21.28
N PHE A 778 31.93 -23.15 21.51
CA PHE A 778 32.59 -22.40 20.44
C PHE A 778 33.89 -23.08 19.98
N ALA A 779 34.62 -23.75 20.88
CA ALA A 779 35.79 -24.57 20.50
C ALA A 779 35.42 -25.80 19.64
N PHE A 780 34.16 -26.24 19.67
CA PHE A 780 33.64 -27.32 18.83
C PHE A 780 33.41 -26.90 17.36
N PHE A 781 33.28 -25.60 17.07
CA PHE A 781 32.94 -25.09 15.73
C PHE A 781 33.79 -25.65 14.58
N PRO A 782 35.13 -25.74 14.69
CA PRO A 782 35.97 -26.35 13.66
C PRO A 782 35.57 -27.81 13.37
N ARG A 783 35.31 -28.61 14.41
CA ARG A 783 34.89 -30.01 14.30
C ARG A 783 33.51 -30.14 13.67
N GLY A 784 32.55 -29.30 14.07
CA GLY A 784 31.24 -29.26 13.44
C GLY A 784 31.32 -28.95 11.95
N ALA A 785 32.08 -27.91 11.58
CA ALA A 785 32.31 -27.52 10.18
C ALA A 785 33.00 -28.61 9.35
N ASP A 786 34.00 -29.30 9.90
CA ASP A 786 34.73 -30.40 9.23
C ASP A 786 33.84 -31.64 9.04
N ASN A 787 32.82 -31.81 9.87
CA ASN A 787 31.84 -32.89 9.78
C ASN A 787 30.52 -32.47 9.12
N GLU A 788 30.49 -31.30 8.48
CA GLU A 788 29.35 -30.80 7.69
C GLU A 788 28.07 -30.60 8.53
N ILE A 789 28.23 -30.34 9.82
CA ILE A 789 27.11 -30.06 10.72
C ILE A 789 26.58 -28.65 10.46
N TYR A 790 25.26 -28.52 10.51
CA TYR A 790 24.58 -27.24 10.72
C TYR A 790 24.07 -27.18 12.15
N ALA A 791 24.45 -26.17 12.92
CA ALA A 791 23.89 -25.96 14.25
C ALA A 791 23.31 -24.56 14.34
N TYR A 792 22.05 -24.44 14.76
CA TYR A 792 21.36 -23.19 15.02
C TYR A 792 20.99 -23.11 16.51
N PHE A 793 21.44 -22.04 17.16
CA PHE A 793 21.25 -21.85 18.58
C PHE A 793 21.06 -20.38 18.95
N ASN A 794 20.37 -20.18 20.05
CA ASN A 794 20.14 -18.87 20.64
C ASN A 794 20.73 -18.83 22.06
N ILE A 795 21.38 -17.73 22.42
CA ILE A 795 21.90 -17.47 23.75
C ILE A 795 21.28 -16.19 24.27
N PHE A 796 20.58 -16.29 25.40
CA PHE A 796 19.97 -15.16 26.09
C PHE A 796 20.57 -15.00 27.48
N ASN A 797 20.67 -13.76 27.93
CA ASN A 797 20.96 -13.40 29.31
C ASN A 797 19.79 -12.54 29.82
N VAL A 798 18.94 -13.13 30.66
CA VAL A 798 17.77 -12.48 31.24
C VAL A 798 17.97 -12.39 32.74
N ASP A 799 18.07 -11.16 33.27
CA ASP A 799 18.28 -10.89 34.70
C ASP A 799 19.47 -11.66 35.32
N GLY A 800 20.54 -11.85 34.53
CA GLY A 800 21.74 -12.58 34.94
C GLY A 800 21.65 -14.09 34.75
N SER A 801 20.50 -14.62 34.33
CA SER A 801 20.29 -16.01 33.97
C SER A 801 20.64 -16.23 32.50
N ILE A 802 21.70 -17.00 32.23
CA ILE A 802 22.15 -17.30 30.87
C ILE A 802 21.60 -18.65 30.45
N THR A 803 21.04 -18.73 29.25
CA THR A 803 20.57 -19.98 28.65
C THR A 803 21.00 -20.05 27.19
N LEU A 804 21.60 -21.16 26.80
CA LEU A 804 21.73 -21.57 25.40
C LEU A 804 20.61 -22.57 25.09
N THR A 805 19.95 -22.36 23.96
CA THR A 805 19.00 -23.32 23.38
C THR A 805 19.47 -23.69 21.98
N MET A 806 19.71 -24.97 21.76
CA MET A 806 20.01 -25.58 20.46
C MET A 806 18.73 -26.14 19.85
N ALA A 807 18.34 -25.62 18.69
CA ALA A 807 17.10 -26.01 18.05
C ALA A 807 17.13 -25.69 16.54
N PRO A 808 17.93 -26.40 15.71
CA PRO A 808 18.57 -27.69 15.99
C PRO A 808 20.10 -27.79 15.78
N PHE A 809 20.68 -28.87 16.31
CA PHE A 809 21.87 -29.52 15.75
C PHE A 809 21.42 -30.47 14.64
N PHE A 810 21.80 -30.18 13.40
CA PHE A 810 21.27 -30.79 12.20
C PHE A 810 22.38 -31.49 11.42
N ALA A 811 22.41 -32.81 11.51
CA ALA A 811 23.40 -33.69 10.91
C ALA A 811 22.81 -34.39 9.68
N MET A 812 22.90 -33.71 8.54
CA MET A 812 22.44 -34.24 7.26
C MET A 812 23.40 -35.32 6.73
N ASN A 813 22.84 -36.38 6.12
CA ASN A 813 23.57 -37.54 5.64
C ASN A 813 24.42 -38.25 6.73
N LYS A 814 23.96 -38.21 7.99
CA LYS A 814 24.56 -38.92 9.12
C LYS A 814 23.50 -39.77 9.82
N THR A 815 23.88 -40.99 10.16
CA THR A 815 23.11 -41.87 11.06
C THR A 815 23.15 -41.33 12.49
N LEU A 816 22.24 -41.81 13.34
CA LEU A 816 22.21 -41.46 14.76
C LEU A 816 23.56 -41.67 15.45
N THR A 817 24.18 -42.84 15.24
CA THR A 817 25.47 -43.17 15.83
C THR A 817 26.57 -42.21 15.38
N GLN A 818 26.65 -41.90 14.08
CA GLN A 818 27.64 -40.96 13.57
C GLN A 818 27.45 -39.55 14.15
N ALA A 819 26.21 -39.07 14.25
CA ALA A 819 25.91 -37.76 14.82
C ALA A 819 26.28 -37.70 16.32
N GLN A 820 26.00 -38.77 17.07
CA GLN A 820 26.41 -38.91 18.47
C GLN A 820 27.93 -38.92 18.62
N GLU A 821 28.66 -39.69 17.81
CA GLU A 821 30.14 -39.73 17.82
C GLU A 821 30.78 -38.38 17.48
N ILE A 822 30.14 -37.60 16.60
CA ILE A 822 30.59 -36.24 16.27
C ILE A 822 30.46 -35.34 17.50
N LEU A 823 29.31 -35.36 18.19
CA LEU A 823 29.01 -34.50 19.35
C LEU A 823 29.68 -34.96 20.66
N GLN A 824 29.99 -36.25 20.80
CA GLN A 824 30.42 -36.87 22.07
C GLN A 824 31.56 -36.13 22.79
N PRO A 825 32.64 -35.69 22.13
CA PRO A 825 33.73 -35.01 22.85
C PRO A 825 33.30 -33.71 23.52
N TRP A 826 32.30 -33.01 22.97
CA TRP A 826 31.73 -31.84 23.63
C TRP A 826 30.86 -32.24 24.82
N LEU A 827 30.11 -33.35 24.74
CA LEU A 827 29.35 -33.86 25.90
C LEU A 827 30.28 -34.27 27.05
N ASP A 828 31.41 -34.91 26.75
CA ASP A 828 32.44 -35.27 27.74
C ASP A 828 33.01 -34.01 28.42
N ASP A 829 33.27 -32.94 27.66
CA ASP A 829 33.68 -31.64 28.21
C ASP A 829 32.60 -31.06 29.15
N MET A 830 31.33 -31.09 28.75
CA MET A 830 30.22 -30.58 29.56
C MET A 830 30.06 -31.36 30.87
N GLU A 831 30.19 -32.70 30.84
CA GLU A 831 30.20 -33.54 32.04
C GLU A 831 31.36 -33.16 32.97
N SER A 832 32.56 -32.97 32.42
CA SER A 832 33.74 -32.58 33.21
C SER A 832 33.60 -31.20 33.88
N LEU A 833 32.84 -30.30 33.26
CA LEU A 833 32.51 -28.98 33.78
C LEU A 833 31.34 -29.00 34.78
N GLY A 834 30.65 -30.14 34.93
CA GLY A 834 29.45 -30.25 35.76
C GLY A 834 28.23 -29.52 35.17
N VAL A 835 28.18 -29.37 33.85
CA VAL A 835 27.01 -28.80 33.14
C VAL A 835 26.16 -29.96 32.59
N PRO A 836 24.97 -30.20 33.14
CA PRO A 836 24.11 -31.26 32.63
C PRO A 836 23.57 -30.88 31.24
N VAL A 837 23.82 -31.75 30.25
CA VAL A 837 23.26 -31.63 28.90
C VAL A 837 22.79 -33.00 28.45
N GLU A 838 21.54 -33.11 28.03
CA GLU A 838 20.97 -34.33 27.47
C GLU A 838 20.33 -34.01 26.11
N PRO A 839 21.01 -34.31 24.99
CA PRO A 839 20.45 -34.04 23.67
C PRO A 839 19.27 -34.96 23.35
N GLU A 840 18.17 -34.36 22.89
CA GLU A 840 16.99 -35.06 22.41
C GLU A 840 17.15 -35.41 20.92
N TRP A 841 17.49 -36.66 20.63
CA TRP A 841 17.78 -37.12 19.26
C TRP A 841 16.54 -37.55 18.49
N GLN A 842 16.49 -37.21 17.20
CA GLN A 842 15.50 -37.67 16.23
C GLN A 842 16.20 -38.05 14.91
N SER A 843 15.73 -39.10 14.24
CA SER A 843 16.21 -39.53 12.93
C SER A 843 15.07 -39.55 11.93
N PHE A 844 15.37 -39.11 10.71
CA PHE A 844 14.41 -38.97 9.63
C PHE A 844 14.96 -39.59 8.35
N ASP A 845 14.07 -40.19 7.57
CA ASP A 845 14.44 -40.81 6.30
C ASP A 845 14.73 -39.78 5.19
N GLY A 846 14.21 -38.55 5.32
CA GLY A 846 14.39 -37.49 4.33
C GLY A 846 14.43 -36.07 4.92
N PHE A 847 14.94 -35.13 4.13
CA PHE A 847 15.19 -33.74 4.51
C PHE A 847 13.90 -33.01 4.87
N TYR A 848 12.84 -33.14 4.08
CA TYR A 848 11.59 -32.40 4.32
C TYR A 848 10.96 -32.73 5.68
N THR A 849 10.91 -34.01 6.04
CA THR A 849 10.38 -34.45 7.34
C THR A 849 11.24 -33.96 8.50
N ALA A 850 12.57 -33.97 8.34
CA ALA A 850 13.48 -33.42 9.34
C ALA A 850 13.31 -31.91 9.48
N TYR A 851 13.20 -31.20 8.36
CA TYR A 851 13.01 -29.77 8.32
C TYR A 851 11.71 -29.35 9.04
N ASN A 852 10.59 -30.01 8.74
CA ASN A 852 9.29 -29.74 9.37
C ASN A 852 9.29 -30.01 10.88
N SER A 853 10.06 -31.00 11.34
CA SER A 853 10.17 -31.33 12.76
C SER A 853 11.08 -30.34 13.50
N SER A 854 12.20 -29.96 12.88
CA SER A 854 13.29 -29.25 13.55
C SER A 854 13.24 -27.73 13.43
N PHE A 855 12.50 -27.17 12.47
CA PHE A 855 12.41 -25.72 12.23
C PHE A 855 10.96 -25.23 12.31
N PRO A 856 10.44 -24.98 13.52
CA PRO A 856 9.11 -24.39 13.67
C PRO A 856 9.04 -22.97 13.12
N VAL A 857 7.83 -22.47 12.87
CA VAL A 857 7.65 -21.05 12.55
C VAL A 857 7.98 -20.23 13.81
N GLU A 858 8.95 -19.32 13.69
CA GLU A 858 9.39 -18.44 14.77
C GLU A 858 9.01 -16.98 14.51
N ASP A 859 8.94 -16.19 15.59
CA ASP A 859 8.76 -14.73 15.53
C ASP A 859 10.12 -14.06 15.37
N VAL A 860 10.49 -13.80 14.11
CA VAL A 860 11.84 -13.38 13.74
C VAL A 860 12.10 -11.89 14.02
N ILE A 861 11.06 -11.05 13.95
CA ILE A 861 11.18 -9.59 14.08
C ILE A 861 9.97 -9.01 14.80
N ASN A 862 10.20 -8.01 15.66
CA ASN A 862 9.17 -7.34 16.45
C ASN A 862 9.35 -5.81 16.51
N SER A 863 8.43 -5.13 17.20
CA SER A 863 8.48 -3.70 17.47
C SER A 863 9.70 -3.30 18.32
N GLY A 864 10.71 -2.72 17.68
CA GLY A 864 11.85 -2.09 18.35
C GLY A 864 13.10 -2.97 18.51
N VAL A 865 13.13 -4.16 17.89
CA VAL A 865 14.37 -4.94 17.73
C VAL A 865 15.25 -4.34 16.65
N VAL A 866 16.54 -4.20 16.96
CA VAL A 866 17.60 -3.87 16.01
C VAL A 866 18.61 -5.00 16.03
N THR A 867 18.89 -5.59 14.87
CA THR A 867 19.88 -6.66 14.72
C THR A 867 21.07 -6.22 13.89
N ALA A 868 22.19 -6.92 14.09
CA ALA A 868 23.38 -6.82 13.28
C ALA A 868 24.08 -8.17 13.26
N SER A 869 24.85 -8.46 12.22
CA SER A 869 25.50 -9.75 12.07
C SER A 869 26.97 -9.66 11.68
N ARG A 870 27.70 -10.76 11.90
CA ARG A 870 29.09 -10.90 11.47
C ARG A 870 29.43 -12.35 11.13
N LEU A 871 30.33 -12.49 10.15
CA LEU A 871 30.93 -13.75 9.74
C LEU A 871 32.28 -13.94 10.45
N PHE A 872 32.42 -15.03 11.17
CA PHE A 872 33.62 -15.43 11.91
C PHE A 872 34.32 -16.57 11.18
N ARG A 873 35.64 -16.44 11.04
CA ARG A 873 36.48 -17.42 10.33
C ARG A 873 36.90 -18.54 11.26
N ARG A 874 37.50 -19.58 10.69
CA ARG A 874 38.00 -20.73 11.46
C ARG A 874 38.99 -20.31 12.54
N GLU A 875 39.86 -19.33 12.26
CA GLU A 875 40.89 -18.86 13.18
C GLU A 875 40.31 -18.26 14.47
N ASN A 876 39.09 -17.73 14.41
CA ASN A 876 38.37 -17.20 15.57
C ASN A 876 37.92 -18.29 16.56
N PHE A 877 37.98 -19.57 16.18
CA PHE A 877 37.50 -20.71 16.99
C PHE A 877 38.59 -21.75 17.29
N VAL A 878 39.86 -21.41 17.07
CA VAL A 878 40.98 -22.31 17.41
C VAL A 878 41.30 -22.18 18.90
N ASN A 879 40.93 -23.22 19.66
CA ASN A 879 41.12 -23.27 21.10
C ASN A 879 42.60 -23.06 21.51
N GLY A 880 42.84 -22.31 22.59
CA GLY A 880 44.17 -21.98 23.09
C GLY A 880 44.88 -20.83 22.36
N THR A 881 44.18 -20.11 21.47
CA THR A 881 44.71 -18.89 20.82
C THR A 881 44.15 -17.62 21.45
N GLN A 882 44.93 -16.54 21.44
CA GLN A 882 44.47 -15.24 21.93
C GLN A 882 43.24 -14.74 21.17
N LEU A 883 43.20 -14.96 19.84
CA LEU A 883 42.06 -14.54 19.02
C LEU A 883 40.76 -15.25 19.41
N PHE A 884 40.83 -16.54 19.77
CA PHE A 884 39.68 -17.28 20.27
C PHE A 884 39.21 -16.72 21.62
N ASP A 885 40.13 -16.44 22.54
CA ASP A 885 39.80 -15.84 23.84
C ASP A 885 39.17 -14.44 23.67
N ASP A 886 39.75 -13.58 22.84
CA ASP A 886 39.22 -12.24 22.55
C ASP A 886 37.85 -12.29 21.86
N THR A 887 37.65 -13.27 20.96
CA THR A 887 36.36 -13.51 20.29
C THR A 887 35.30 -13.94 21.31
N PHE A 888 35.63 -14.92 22.15
CA PHE A 888 34.75 -15.43 23.18
C PHE A 888 34.38 -14.34 24.21
N ASP A 889 35.35 -13.57 24.67
CA ASP A 889 35.15 -12.44 25.57
C ASP A 889 34.26 -11.38 24.92
N SER A 890 34.44 -11.08 23.63
CA SER A 890 33.56 -10.12 22.95
C SER A 890 32.12 -10.61 22.82
N ILE A 891 31.89 -11.91 22.61
CA ILE A 891 30.55 -12.50 22.54
C ILE A 891 29.88 -12.46 23.92
N THR A 892 30.58 -12.90 24.97
CA THR A 892 30.05 -12.92 26.34
C THR A 892 29.87 -11.52 26.93
N ASN A 893 30.72 -10.56 26.58
CA ASN A 893 30.51 -9.15 26.91
C ASN A 893 29.21 -8.60 26.31
N ASN A 894 28.80 -9.08 25.13
CA ASN A 894 27.51 -8.69 24.56
C ASN A 894 26.35 -9.27 25.39
N LEU A 895 26.45 -10.54 25.77
CA LEU A 895 25.47 -11.19 26.66
C LEU A 895 25.39 -10.47 28.01
N ASP A 896 26.51 -10.09 28.61
CA ASP A 896 26.57 -9.35 29.87
C ASP A 896 25.96 -7.95 29.78
N ALA A 897 25.97 -7.35 28.60
CA ALA A 897 25.28 -6.09 28.31
C ALA A 897 23.79 -6.28 27.98
N GLY A 898 23.25 -7.49 28.10
CA GLY A 898 21.84 -7.81 27.87
C GLY A 898 21.45 -7.98 26.40
N MET A 899 22.43 -8.13 25.49
CA MET A 899 22.16 -8.46 24.10
C MET A 899 21.96 -9.98 23.94
N ALA A 900 21.12 -10.37 22.98
CA ALA A 900 20.99 -11.75 22.56
C ALA A 900 22.09 -12.13 21.56
N VAL A 901 22.47 -13.41 21.50
CA VAL A 901 23.35 -13.95 20.46
C VAL A 901 22.65 -15.10 19.78
N ILE A 902 22.40 -14.97 18.49
CA ILE A 902 21.93 -16.04 17.62
C ILE A 902 23.13 -16.53 16.82
N GLY A 903 23.38 -17.83 16.83
CA GLY A 903 24.59 -18.40 16.28
C GLY A 903 24.34 -19.57 15.36
N TYR A 904 25.18 -19.65 14.32
CA TYR A 904 25.20 -20.71 13.34
C TYR A 904 26.62 -21.27 13.23
N ASN A 905 26.77 -22.58 13.36
CA ASN A 905 28.00 -23.26 12.95
C ASN A 905 27.75 -23.97 11.62
N MET A 906 28.36 -23.45 10.55
CA MET A 906 28.27 -23.97 9.19
C MET A 906 29.42 -23.41 8.35
N ALA A 907 29.85 -24.13 7.32
CA ALA A 907 30.95 -23.72 6.45
C ALA A 907 30.62 -23.85 4.96
N PRO A 908 30.01 -22.82 4.35
CA PRO A 908 29.62 -22.81 2.93
C PRO A 908 30.79 -22.45 2.01
N THR A 909 31.81 -23.29 2.00
CA THR A 909 33.05 -23.05 1.24
C THR A 909 32.80 -22.98 -0.26
N LEU A 910 33.74 -22.36 -0.98
CA LEU A 910 33.68 -22.26 -2.44
C LEU A 910 33.67 -23.66 -3.12
N GLU A 911 34.41 -24.62 -2.55
CA GLU A 911 34.44 -26.01 -3.01
C GLU A 911 33.08 -26.69 -2.85
N ARG A 912 32.45 -26.58 -1.67
CA ARG A 912 31.12 -27.14 -1.39
C ARG A 912 30.03 -26.55 -2.29
N GLY A 913 30.17 -25.27 -2.65
CA GLY A 913 29.33 -24.62 -3.65
C GLY A 913 29.63 -25.01 -5.10
N GLY A 914 30.61 -25.89 -5.36
CA GLY A 914 30.99 -26.32 -6.70
C GLY A 914 31.71 -25.24 -7.52
N TYR A 915 32.56 -24.43 -6.87
CA TYR A 915 33.38 -23.36 -7.45
C TYR A 915 32.61 -22.39 -8.36
N GLN A 916 31.36 -22.10 -8.00
CA GLN A 916 30.51 -21.21 -8.78
C GLN A 916 31.00 -19.76 -8.72
N ASN A 917 31.05 -19.11 -9.88
CA ASN A 917 31.29 -17.67 -9.94
C ASN A 917 30.00 -16.91 -9.58
N THR A 918 29.82 -16.60 -8.31
CA THR A 918 28.70 -15.83 -7.76
C THR A 918 29.16 -14.51 -7.16
N SER A 919 28.24 -13.57 -6.96
CA SER A 919 28.53 -12.29 -6.31
C SER A 919 28.49 -12.36 -4.78
N VAL A 920 28.17 -13.53 -4.20
CA VAL A 920 28.31 -13.82 -2.76
C VAL A 920 29.70 -13.42 -2.26
N SER A 921 29.75 -12.73 -1.12
CA SER A 921 31.01 -12.30 -0.48
C SER A 921 32.00 -13.45 -0.27
N GLN A 922 33.30 -13.17 -0.42
CA GLN A 922 34.35 -14.12 -0.06
C GLN A 922 34.29 -14.46 1.44
N ALA A 923 33.85 -13.53 2.29
CA ALA A 923 33.74 -13.75 3.73
C ALA A 923 32.90 -14.97 4.09
N TRP A 924 31.84 -15.26 3.32
CA TRP A 924 31.04 -16.47 3.50
C TRP A 924 31.85 -17.75 3.28
N ARG A 925 32.73 -17.74 2.27
CA ARG A 925 33.51 -18.90 1.83
C ARG A 925 34.58 -19.30 2.82
N ASP A 926 35.03 -18.34 3.63
CA ASP A 926 36.08 -18.51 4.64
C ASP A 926 35.52 -18.62 6.06
N SER A 927 34.20 -18.44 6.24
CA SER A 927 33.53 -18.47 7.54
C SER A 927 33.16 -19.89 7.98
N ILE A 928 33.22 -20.13 9.29
CA ILE A 928 32.63 -21.32 9.94
C ILE A 928 31.61 -20.97 11.03
N GLY A 929 31.51 -19.69 11.36
CA GLY A 929 30.55 -19.14 12.31
C GLY A 929 29.84 -17.95 11.71
N TYR A 930 28.51 -17.95 11.75
CA TYR A 930 27.69 -16.80 11.43
C TYR A 930 26.93 -16.43 12.70
N MET A 931 27.02 -15.17 13.14
CA MET A 931 26.39 -14.74 14.39
C MET A 931 25.65 -13.43 14.21
N ILE A 932 24.49 -13.35 14.85
CA ILE A 932 23.64 -12.17 14.94
C ILE A 932 23.58 -11.76 16.40
N THR A 933 23.68 -10.45 16.65
CA THR A 933 23.41 -9.85 17.95
C THR A 933 22.45 -8.70 17.78
N GLY A 934 21.76 -8.32 18.84
CA GLY A 934 20.76 -7.25 18.77
C GLY A 934 20.43 -6.64 20.10
N VAL A 935 19.81 -5.46 20.00
CA VAL A 935 19.31 -4.69 21.14
C VAL A 935 17.82 -4.43 20.94
N VAL A 936 17.08 -4.40 22.05
CA VAL A 936 15.71 -3.87 22.06
C VAL A 936 15.74 -2.41 22.45
N THR A 937 15.17 -1.59 21.59
CA THR A 937 15.07 -0.16 21.78
C THR A 937 13.85 0.18 22.63
N ASN A 938 14.03 1.09 23.58
CA ASN A 938 12.91 1.63 24.35
C ASN A 938 12.15 2.66 23.50
N MET A 939 11.15 2.18 22.75
CA MET A 939 10.36 2.96 21.79
C MET A 939 9.60 4.16 22.40
N SER A 940 9.49 4.21 23.74
CA SER A 940 8.93 5.36 24.47
C SER A 940 9.88 6.58 24.54
N MET A 941 11.15 6.42 24.17
CA MET A 941 12.14 7.49 24.13
C MET A 941 12.05 8.28 22.81
N PRO A 942 12.51 9.54 22.75
CA PRO A 942 12.55 10.31 21.49
C PRO A 942 13.44 9.67 20.41
N ALA A 943 13.14 9.91 19.14
CA ALA A 943 13.87 9.35 18.00
C ALA A 943 15.38 9.66 18.04
N GLU A 944 15.77 10.88 18.44
CA GLU A 944 17.19 11.26 18.54
C GLU A 944 17.95 10.37 19.53
N TYR A 945 17.32 10.01 20.66
CA TYR A 945 17.90 9.10 21.64
C TYR A 945 18.04 7.68 21.05
N LEU A 946 17.02 7.18 20.35
CA LEU A 946 17.09 5.87 19.70
C LEU A 946 18.20 5.78 18.66
N VAL A 947 18.38 6.84 17.85
CA VAL A 947 19.46 6.92 16.87
C VAL A 947 20.82 6.92 17.55
N GLU A 948 20.97 7.61 18.69
CA GLU A 948 22.21 7.57 19.47
C GLU A 948 22.49 6.17 20.05
N GLN A 949 21.48 5.50 20.59
CA GLN A 949 21.63 4.11 21.05
C GLN A 949 22.06 3.17 19.93
N ARG A 950 21.48 3.32 18.73
CA ARG A 950 21.93 2.56 17.57
C ARG A 950 23.37 2.86 17.21
N ARG A 951 23.78 4.14 17.17
CA ARG A 951 25.19 4.51 16.92
C ARG A 951 26.13 3.88 17.95
N ASN A 952 25.74 3.80 19.22
CA ASN A 952 26.53 3.16 20.27
C ASN A 952 26.62 1.64 20.07
N PHE A 953 25.52 1.00 19.64
CA PHE A 953 25.52 -0.42 19.27
C PHE A 953 26.42 -0.70 18.06
N THR A 954 26.26 0.07 16.97
CA THR A 954 27.07 -0.06 15.76
C THR A 954 28.55 0.22 16.04
N ASN A 955 28.89 1.30 16.74
CA ASN A 955 30.28 1.74 16.95
C ASN A 955 30.94 1.13 18.20
N GLY A 956 30.21 0.38 19.01
CA GLY A 956 30.71 -0.28 20.22
C GLY A 956 30.79 -1.79 20.04
N PRO A 957 29.76 -2.55 20.45
CA PRO A 957 29.68 -4.01 20.28
C PRO A 957 30.03 -4.50 18.85
N MET A 958 29.37 -3.95 17.82
CA MET A 958 29.60 -4.41 16.45
C MET A 958 30.97 -3.99 15.91
N GLN A 959 31.52 -2.88 16.40
CA GLN A 959 32.87 -2.45 16.04
C GLN A 959 33.92 -3.43 16.56
N ARG A 960 33.77 -3.92 17.80
CA ARG A 960 34.64 -4.98 18.35
C ARG A 960 34.59 -6.26 17.51
N TRP A 961 33.39 -6.67 17.07
CA TRP A 961 33.25 -7.82 16.16
C TRP A 961 33.97 -7.61 14.83
N ARG A 962 33.94 -6.39 14.25
CA ARG A 962 34.69 -6.06 13.03
C ARG A 962 36.21 -6.11 13.24
N GLU A 963 36.70 -5.61 14.36
CA GLU A 963 38.12 -5.62 14.72
C GLU A 963 38.68 -7.05 14.90
N LEU A 964 37.86 -7.96 15.42
CA LEU A 964 38.21 -9.38 15.59
C LEU A 964 38.09 -10.21 14.31
N THR A 965 37.51 -9.65 13.25
CA THR A 965 37.27 -10.35 11.98
C THR A 965 37.74 -9.51 10.78
N PRO A 966 39.03 -9.10 10.74
CA PRO A 966 39.55 -8.25 9.68
C PRO A 966 39.45 -8.95 8.32
N GLY A 967 38.98 -8.22 7.31
CA GLY A 967 38.73 -8.75 5.96
C GLY A 967 37.52 -9.69 5.85
N SER A 968 36.79 -9.95 6.93
CA SER A 968 35.49 -10.63 6.88
C SER A 968 34.36 -9.64 6.53
N GLY A 969 33.11 -10.09 6.63
CA GLY A 969 31.91 -9.35 6.25
C GLY A 969 30.71 -9.59 7.17
N ALA A 970 29.60 -8.99 6.80
CA ALA A 970 28.27 -9.20 7.38
C ALA A 970 27.32 -9.73 6.30
N TYR A 971 26.22 -10.35 6.71
CA TYR A 971 25.24 -10.87 5.76
C TYR A 971 24.20 -9.80 5.42
N LEU A 972 24.16 -9.37 4.16
CA LEU A 972 23.33 -8.24 3.72
C LEU A 972 21.83 -8.37 4.00
N ASN A 973 21.29 -9.58 4.15
CA ASN A 973 19.88 -9.81 4.46
C ASN A 973 19.56 -9.67 5.96
N GLU A 974 20.56 -9.75 6.83
CA GLU A 974 20.43 -9.82 8.30
C GLU A 974 21.53 -8.96 8.96
N ALA A 975 21.86 -7.82 8.35
CA ALA A 975 22.87 -6.89 8.82
C ALA A 975 22.26 -5.64 9.44
N ASP A 976 23.10 -4.88 10.15
CA ASP A 976 22.73 -3.55 10.63
C ASP A 976 22.40 -2.63 9.44
N ARG A 977 21.24 -1.99 9.45
CA ARG A 977 20.90 -0.93 8.48
C ARG A 977 21.90 0.22 8.51
N MET A 978 22.58 0.42 9.64
CA MET A 978 23.64 1.42 9.83
C MET A 978 25.06 0.86 9.63
N GLU A 979 25.23 -0.34 9.07
CA GLU A 979 26.54 -0.96 8.87
C GLU A 979 27.50 0.01 8.15
N PRO A 980 28.61 0.43 8.79
CA PRO A 980 29.58 1.31 8.17
C PRO A 980 30.26 0.59 7.02
N ASN A 981 30.45 1.28 5.89
CA ASN A 981 31.06 0.68 4.70
C ASN A 981 30.35 -0.64 4.30
N PHE A 982 29.01 -0.61 4.25
CA PHE A 982 28.19 -1.75 3.86
C PHE A 982 28.62 -2.32 2.50
N GLN A 983 29.16 -1.49 1.59
CA GLN A 983 29.68 -1.91 0.29
C GLN A 983 30.75 -3.02 0.44
N TYR A 984 31.75 -2.78 1.28
CA TYR A 984 32.78 -3.78 1.53
C TYR A 984 32.30 -4.87 2.49
N SER A 985 31.50 -4.52 3.50
CA SER A 985 31.01 -5.50 4.49
C SER A 985 30.17 -6.60 3.83
N PHE A 986 29.37 -6.26 2.82
CA PHE A 986 28.44 -7.19 2.18
C PHE A 986 29.00 -7.90 0.95
N TRP A 987 29.90 -7.27 0.19
CA TRP A 987 30.40 -7.82 -1.08
C TRP A 987 31.93 -7.84 -1.19
N GLY A 988 32.64 -7.19 -0.28
CA GLY A 988 34.09 -7.05 -0.32
C GLY A 988 34.56 -6.41 -1.63
N THR A 989 35.58 -7.00 -2.24
CA THR A 989 36.18 -6.53 -3.49
C THR A 989 35.28 -6.65 -4.72
N LYS A 990 34.11 -7.31 -4.60
CA LYS A 990 33.15 -7.48 -5.71
C LYS A 990 32.26 -6.26 -5.93
N TYR A 991 32.17 -5.33 -4.96
CA TYR A 991 31.27 -4.18 -5.04
C TYR A 991 31.44 -3.31 -6.30
N PRO A 992 32.67 -2.93 -6.73
CA PRO A 992 32.82 -2.09 -7.92
C PRO A 992 32.26 -2.74 -9.20
N SER A 993 32.34 -4.08 -9.31
CA SER A 993 31.75 -4.82 -10.42
C SER A 993 30.23 -4.86 -10.33
N LEU A 994 29.67 -5.09 -9.15
CA LEU A 994 28.22 -5.01 -8.92
C LEU A 994 27.68 -3.63 -9.27
N LEU A 995 28.38 -2.56 -8.88
CA LEU A 995 27.97 -1.19 -9.20
C LEU A 995 27.95 -0.95 -10.72
N LYS A 996 28.93 -1.46 -11.46
CA LYS A 996 28.91 -1.39 -12.94
C LYS A 996 27.69 -2.10 -13.54
N VAL A 997 27.36 -3.30 -13.05
CA VAL A 997 26.17 -4.03 -13.52
C VAL A 997 24.89 -3.27 -13.17
N LYS A 998 24.78 -2.70 -11.96
CA LYS A 998 23.66 -1.85 -11.55
C LYS A 998 23.48 -0.66 -12.51
N GLN A 999 24.55 0.05 -12.82
CA GLN A 999 24.51 1.20 -13.72
C GLN A 999 24.17 0.81 -15.17
N HIS A 1000 24.51 -0.40 -15.60
CA HIS A 1000 24.17 -0.92 -16.92
C HIS A 1000 22.68 -1.30 -17.04
N TYR A 1001 22.16 -2.08 -16.09
CA TYR A 1001 20.78 -2.61 -16.15
C TYR A 1001 19.72 -1.68 -15.57
N ASP A 1002 20.12 -0.68 -14.78
CA ASP A 1002 19.25 0.38 -14.26
C ASP A 1002 19.89 1.76 -14.36
N PRO A 1003 20.08 2.28 -15.59
CA PRO A 1003 20.60 3.64 -15.79
C PRO A 1003 19.61 4.73 -15.34
N PHE A 1004 18.38 4.36 -14.96
CA PHE A 1004 17.32 5.27 -14.55
C PHE A 1004 17.25 5.49 -13.03
N ASN A 1005 18.04 4.73 -12.25
CA ASN A 1005 17.87 4.60 -10.80
C ASN A 1005 16.40 4.37 -10.41
N LEU A 1006 15.77 3.42 -11.09
CA LEU A 1006 14.40 3.00 -10.80
C LEU A 1006 14.34 2.16 -9.53
N PHE A 1007 15.27 1.21 -9.41
CA PHE A 1007 15.30 0.25 -8.31
C PHE A 1007 16.18 0.78 -7.18
N TYR A 1008 15.58 0.93 -6.00
CA TYR A 1008 16.27 1.35 -4.78
C TYR A 1008 15.93 0.39 -3.65
N ALA A 1009 16.96 -0.02 -2.92
CA ALA A 1009 16.85 -0.67 -1.63
C ALA A 1009 17.93 -0.10 -0.72
N THR A 1010 17.58 0.25 0.51
CA THR A 1010 18.58 0.71 1.48
C THR A 1010 19.65 -0.36 1.68
N THR A 1011 20.90 0.10 1.77
CA THR A 1011 22.12 -0.74 1.79
C THR A 1011 22.25 -1.73 0.61
N GLY A 1012 21.48 -1.53 -0.47
CA GLY A 1012 21.66 -2.20 -1.76
C GLY A 1012 22.76 -1.56 -2.62
N VAL A 1013 23.16 -2.22 -3.71
CA VAL A 1013 24.20 -1.70 -4.61
C VAL A 1013 23.72 -0.41 -5.28
N GLY A 1014 24.50 0.66 -5.17
CA GLY A 1014 24.16 1.99 -5.68
C GLY A 1014 23.20 2.79 -4.79
N SER A 1015 22.84 2.29 -3.62
CA SER A 1015 21.94 3.00 -2.70
C SER A 1015 22.56 4.24 -2.05
N GLU A 1016 23.89 4.35 -2.00
CA GLU A 1016 24.65 5.47 -1.44
C GLU A 1016 24.43 6.81 -2.17
N PHE A 1017 23.97 6.75 -3.42
CA PHE A 1017 23.59 7.91 -4.21
C PHE A 1017 22.23 8.48 -3.84
N PHE A 1018 21.51 7.82 -2.92
CA PHE A 1018 20.19 8.21 -2.46
C PHE A 1018 20.08 8.16 -0.94
N GLU A 1019 19.14 8.91 -0.40
CA GLU A 1019 18.79 8.92 1.02
C GLU A 1019 17.27 8.96 1.19
N VAL A 1020 16.77 8.30 2.22
CA VAL A 1020 15.39 8.53 2.68
C VAL A 1020 15.42 9.64 3.71
N ARG A 1021 14.82 10.79 3.38
CA ARG A 1021 14.62 11.89 4.31
C ARG A 1021 13.39 11.59 5.16
N SER A 1022 13.58 10.79 6.21
CA SER A 1022 12.51 10.37 7.10
C SER A 1022 11.89 11.55 7.86
N ILE A 1023 10.57 11.50 8.03
CA ILE A 1023 9.77 12.50 8.74
C ILE A 1023 10.08 12.48 10.25
N ASP A 1024 10.34 11.29 10.81
CA ASP A 1024 10.63 11.08 12.23
C ASP A 1024 12.13 11.17 12.57
N LYS A 1025 12.98 11.40 11.56
CA LYS A 1025 14.46 11.45 11.64
C LYS A 1025 15.11 10.13 12.07
N TYR A 1026 14.34 9.05 12.18
CA TYR A 1026 14.88 7.71 12.30
C TYR A 1026 15.22 7.20 10.89
N PRO A 1027 16.31 6.44 10.69
CA PRO A 1027 16.63 5.91 9.36
C PRO A 1027 15.76 4.68 9.12
N ASP A 1028 14.57 4.96 8.58
CA ASP A 1028 13.56 4.01 8.14
C ASP A 1028 13.06 4.41 6.75
N GLU A 1029 11.91 3.86 6.33
CA GLU A 1029 11.28 4.12 5.05
C GLU A 1029 10.17 5.19 5.08
N ASN A 1030 9.98 5.87 6.21
CA ASN A 1030 8.91 6.85 6.44
C ASN A 1030 9.27 8.25 5.93
N GLY A 1031 9.61 8.35 4.64
CA GLY A 1031 10.02 9.62 4.06
C GLY A 1031 10.25 9.63 2.56
N ARG A 1032 10.64 10.79 2.04
CA ARG A 1032 10.93 10.99 0.63
C ARG A 1032 12.29 10.37 0.27
N LEU A 1033 12.32 9.62 -0.83
CA LEU A 1033 13.57 9.16 -1.43
C LEU A 1033 14.18 10.28 -2.27
N CYS A 1034 15.37 10.74 -1.90
CA CYS A 1034 16.04 11.88 -2.49
C CYS A 1034 17.47 11.53 -2.91
N VAL A 1035 18.05 12.32 -3.80
CA VAL A 1035 19.47 12.19 -4.14
C VAL A 1035 20.31 12.61 -2.94
N ASN A 1036 21.30 11.79 -2.60
CA ASN A 1036 22.30 12.12 -1.61
C ASN A 1036 23.35 13.06 -2.25
N PRO A 1037 23.53 14.29 -1.75
CA PRO A 1037 24.52 15.22 -2.29
C PRO A 1037 25.97 14.84 -1.97
N ASP A 1038 26.20 13.96 -0.99
CA ASP A 1038 27.53 13.53 -0.55
C ASP A 1038 27.60 11.98 -0.43
N PRO A 1039 27.60 11.26 -1.57
CA PRO A 1039 27.68 9.81 -1.58
C PRO A 1039 29.07 9.35 -1.11
N LYS A 1040 29.09 8.52 -0.06
CA LYS A 1040 30.33 7.93 0.46
C LYS A 1040 30.62 6.61 -0.24
N LEU A 1041 31.63 6.62 -1.11
CA LEU A 1041 32.16 5.43 -1.76
C LEU A 1041 33.42 4.96 -1.01
N TYR A 1042 33.34 3.76 -0.46
CA TYR A 1042 34.46 3.13 0.20
C TYR A 1042 35.12 2.16 -0.79
N TYR A 1043 36.29 2.53 -1.27
CA TYR A 1043 37.15 1.63 -2.02
C TYR A 1043 38.18 1.04 -1.05
N PRO A 1044 38.54 -0.24 -1.17
CA PRO A 1044 39.69 -0.75 -0.44
C PRO A 1044 40.91 0.10 -0.82
N GLU A 1045 41.62 0.64 0.17
CA GLU A 1045 43.01 1.06 -0.07
C GLU A 1045 43.75 -0.19 -0.55
N SER A 1046 44.29 -0.09 -1.77
CA SER A 1046 44.96 -1.16 -2.52
C SER A 1046 46.09 -1.83 -1.76
#